data_AF-A0AAB0AAN5-F1
#
_entry.id   AF-A0AAB0AAN5-F1
#
_cell.length_a   1.000
_cell.length_b   1.000
_cell.length_c   1.000
_cell.angle_alpha   90.00
_cell.angle_beta   90.00
_cell.angle_gamma   90.00
#
_symmetry.space_group_name_H-M   'P 1'
#
loop_
_entity.id
_entity.type
_entity.pdbx_description
1 polymer ?
#
loop_
_entity_poly.entity_id
_entity_poly.type
_entity_poly.pdbx_seq_one_letter_code
_entity_poly.pdbx_strand_id
1 'polypeptide(L)'
;MSTLDEHVDKGVPTALQPVMSKFTLNTICETSMGVKLSTVAGADIYRAKLYEIGEALIHRLMRPWLLNDFLCLLTGYKAAFDKLLLPVHSFTTGIINKKREQFQSSTEQYSELTEENIYLNPKKRYAMLDTLLLAEQKQLIDEAGIREEVDTFAFEGHDTTAAALVFIFFTLAREQAVQDRIYHEIRQIFNNKPQSDRAFTPQDYTEMKFLDRALKECLRLWPPVAFISRNISEDIVLEDGNFIPAGCIANIHILDLHRDPEQFPDPDRFDADRFLPEEVDRRNPYAYVPFSAGPRNCIGQKYALMELKVVVVNALLKYRVHPVTRLEEINFVADLVLRSTNPIEVSYARRRLTVRWYHLMQIRKSSADFLAVLIQTLIAMHVLVIVGILLVFTLVLYEIHLRSLPSYRAAKYFPGYPVYPVIQNVFIALFKTQTGAFYQARGWARNFNHRTYRMLIQGVLFVQCIHHRDVEMLLSSSRLITKSPLYKLIVPFIGDGLLNSTGEKWHQRRKILTPTFHFNILQGFLQTFHEECRKLVTQIDKDSAQGITTKLQPLSTQVTLNTICETAMGIKLDTSESAELYKSNIREVGIIIERRAMNPLLFDDRIYEISGYKAKLDRILRPIHAFTNDIIRQRRSTFRATMQDVDSYPEENRYTNIKQRYAMLDSLLLAEANNQIDAEGIREEVDTFTFEGHDTTGSAFVFIFLLIAHDQVVQEQLFEEVVSMFNNQSNPTVQDYNDLKYMDRVIKESLRIYPPVPFISRSITEDVRYDGKFVPRGSIMNVELYDLHRNPEQFPDPERFDPDRFLPEQVQRRSPYAYVPFSAGPRNCIVNSLAILWDPWNRFQKDGT
;
A
#
# COMPACT_ATOMS: atom_id res chain seq x y z
N MET A 1 -11.60 10.93 -17.69
CA MET A 1 -12.58 12.01 -17.47
C MET A 1 -12.07 13.35 -17.97
N SER A 2 -10.92 13.86 -17.50
CA SER A 2 -10.26 15.04 -18.11
C SER A 2 -10.14 14.91 -19.63
N THR A 3 -9.77 13.72 -20.12
CA THR A 3 -9.74 13.34 -21.55
C THR A 3 -11.07 13.48 -22.32
N LEU A 4 -12.22 13.55 -21.63
CA LEU A 4 -13.52 13.78 -22.28
C LEU A 4 -13.82 15.28 -22.39
N ASP A 5 -13.43 16.09 -21.40
CA ASP A 5 -13.69 17.54 -21.38
C ASP A 5 -13.04 18.30 -22.55
N GLU A 6 -12.02 17.74 -23.20
CA GLU A 6 -11.36 18.33 -24.38
C GLU A 6 -12.22 18.30 -25.65
N HIS A 7 -13.17 17.36 -25.75
CA HIS A 7 -14.02 17.10 -26.94
C HIS A 7 -15.46 17.60 -26.76
N VAL A 8 -15.87 17.84 -25.50
CA VAL A 8 -17.21 18.28 -25.09
C VAL A 8 -17.61 19.62 -25.72
N ASP A 9 -18.90 19.76 -26.03
CA ASP A 9 -19.56 20.93 -26.66
C ASP A 9 -19.04 21.34 -28.05
N LYS A 10 -18.03 20.64 -28.62
CA LYS A 10 -17.47 20.90 -29.97
C LYS A 10 -18.14 20.08 -31.09
N GLY A 11 -19.03 19.14 -30.75
CA GLY A 11 -19.68 18.25 -31.72
C GLY A 11 -18.79 17.13 -32.29
N VAL A 12 -17.57 16.96 -31.77
CA VAL A 12 -16.61 15.94 -32.25
C VAL A 12 -16.98 14.57 -31.66
N PRO A 13 -17.06 13.49 -32.47
CA PRO A 13 -17.23 12.12 -31.98
C PRO A 13 -16.11 11.68 -31.03
N THR A 14 -16.42 10.72 -30.16
CA THR A 14 -15.43 10.14 -29.23
C THR A 14 -15.56 8.62 -29.22
N ALA A 15 -14.57 7.94 -29.83
CA ALA A 15 -14.40 6.49 -29.78
C ALA A 15 -14.28 5.99 -28.33
N LEU A 16 -15.20 5.12 -27.91
CA LEU A 16 -15.31 4.66 -26.52
C LEU A 16 -14.26 3.60 -26.16
N GLN A 17 -13.97 2.64 -27.05
CA GLN A 17 -13.13 1.47 -26.74
C GLN A 17 -11.73 1.85 -26.19
N PRO A 18 -10.95 2.78 -26.80
CA PRO A 18 -9.64 3.15 -26.26
C PRO A 18 -9.73 3.85 -24.90
N VAL A 19 -10.79 4.64 -24.66
CA VAL A 19 -11.01 5.39 -23.42
C VAL A 19 -11.42 4.46 -22.29
N MET A 20 -12.38 3.55 -22.53
CA MET A 20 -12.85 2.59 -21.53
C MET A 20 -11.80 1.51 -21.25
N SER A 21 -11.15 0.96 -22.27
CA SER A 21 -10.05 -0.01 -22.12
C SER A 21 -8.84 0.59 -21.38
N LYS A 22 -8.50 1.87 -21.61
CA LYS A 22 -7.47 2.56 -20.79
C LYS A 22 -7.96 2.85 -19.37
N PHE A 23 -9.24 3.13 -19.18
CA PHE A 23 -9.83 3.36 -17.85
C PHE A 23 -9.83 2.07 -17.01
N THR A 24 -10.50 1.00 -17.45
CA THR A 24 -10.65 -0.23 -16.66
C THR A 24 -9.33 -0.96 -16.45
N LEU A 25 -8.32 -0.81 -17.34
CA LEU A 25 -6.98 -1.31 -17.06
C LEU A 25 -6.29 -0.53 -15.94
N ASN A 26 -6.45 0.80 -15.90
CA ASN A 26 -6.00 1.57 -14.73
C ASN A 26 -6.74 1.09 -13.46
N THR A 27 -8.07 0.88 -13.54
CA THR A 27 -8.87 0.48 -12.38
C THR A 27 -8.49 -0.91 -11.88
N ILE A 28 -8.47 -1.96 -12.71
CA ILE A 28 -8.19 -3.33 -12.27
C ILE A 28 -6.76 -3.45 -11.72
N CYS A 29 -5.79 -2.77 -12.34
CA CYS A 29 -4.42 -2.75 -11.83
C CYS A 29 -4.32 -1.97 -10.51
N GLU A 30 -5.00 -0.83 -10.33
CA GLU A 30 -4.95 -0.09 -9.06
C GLU A 30 -5.77 -0.75 -7.93
N THR A 31 -6.88 -1.43 -8.25
CA THR A 31 -7.80 -2.01 -7.26
C THR A 31 -7.48 -3.46 -6.88
N SER A 32 -7.09 -4.29 -7.85
CA SER A 32 -6.96 -5.75 -7.71
C SER A 32 -5.51 -6.23 -7.84
N MET A 33 -4.66 -5.46 -8.53
CA MET A 33 -3.20 -5.65 -8.52
C MET A 33 -2.48 -4.67 -7.59
N GLY A 34 -3.15 -3.62 -7.11
CA GLY A 34 -2.57 -2.61 -6.23
C GLY A 34 -1.42 -1.79 -6.83
N VAL A 35 -1.38 -1.64 -8.16
CA VAL A 35 -0.31 -0.97 -8.93
C VAL A 35 -0.93 0.05 -9.87
N LYS A 36 -0.47 1.31 -9.79
CA LYS A 36 -0.91 2.37 -10.71
C LYS A 36 -0.26 2.19 -12.08
N LEU A 37 -1.08 2.11 -13.14
CA LEU A 37 -0.60 1.86 -14.51
C LEU A 37 0.42 2.90 -14.99
N SER A 38 0.32 4.16 -14.54
CA SER A 38 1.29 5.23 -14.83
C SER A 38 2.69 4.98 -14.25
N THR A 39 2.92 3.86 -13.55
CA THR A 39 4.21 3.43 -13.00
C THR A 39 4.77 2.16 -13.64
N VAL A 40 4.06 1.59 -14.63
CA VAL A 40 4.49 0.40 -15.39
C VAL A 40 4.50 0.75 -16.88
N ALA A 41 5.70 0.85 -17.46
CA ALA A 41 5.88 1.08 -18.89
C ALA A 41 5.33 -0.10 -19.72
N GLY A 42 4.98 0.16 -20.97
CA GLY A 42 4.42 -0.87 -21.85
C GLY A 42 2.92 -1.14 -21.66
N ALA A 43 2.20 -0.43 -20.79
CA ALA A 43 0.74 -0.56 -20.66
C ALA A 43 -0.04 -0.40 -21.97
N ASP A 44 0.42 0.49 -22.86
CA ASP A 44 -0.17 0.70 -24.19
C ASP A 44 0.22 -0.44 -25.16
N ILE A 45 1.40 -1.05 -24.98
CA ILE A 45 1.87 -2.23 -25.73
C ILE A 45 1.12 -3.49 -25.27
N TYR A 46 0.91 -3.68 -23.96
CA TYR A 46 0.09 -4.76 -23.40
C TYR A 46 -1.32 -4.74 -23.98
N ARG A 47 -2.01 -3.58 -23.95
CA ARG A 47 -3.35 -3.48 -24.55
C ARG A 47 -3.31 -3.81 -26.04
N ALA A 48 -2.33 -3.33 -26.80
CA ALA A 48 -2.20 -3.68 -28.22
C ALA A 48 -1.97 -5.20 -28.44
N LYS A 49 -1.06 -5.81 -27.67
CA LYS A 49 -0.75 -7.25 -27.77
C LYS A 49 -1.87 -8.15 -27.27
N LEU A 50 -2.74 -7.71 -26.38
CA LEU A 50 -3.95 -8.46 -26.03
C LEU A 50 -4.91 -8.66 -27.22
N TYR A 51 -5.06 -7.67 -28.12
CA TYR A 51 -5.82 -7.87 -29.36
C TYR A 51 -5.14 -8.90 -30.26
N GLU A 52 -3.82 -8.78 -30.48
CA GLU A 52 -3.05 -9.74 -31.29
C GLU A 52 -3.07 -11.17 -30.70
N ILE A 53 -3.11 -11.32 -29.37
CA ILE A 53 -3.24 -12.61 -28.68
C ILE A 53 -4.67 -13.16 -28.80
N GLY A 54 -5.70 -12.33 -28.71
CA GLY A 54 -7.09 -12.72 -28.96
C GLY A 54 -7.26 -13.26 -30.38
N GLU A 55 -6.81 -12.48 -31.38
CA GLU A 55 -6.75 -12.90 -32.78
C GLU A 55 -5.98 -14.22 -32.96
N ALA A 56 -4.80 -14.37 -32.34
CA ALA A 56 -4.00 -15.58 -32.45
C ALA A 56 -4.58 -16.80 -31.71
N LEU A 57 -5.35 -16.61 -30.62
CA LEU A 57 -6.06 -17.67 -29.92
C LEU A 57 -7.28 -18.13 -30.71
N ILE A 58 -8.08 -17.22 -31.25
CA ILE A 58 -9.20 -17.55 -32.15
C ILE A 58 -8.67 -18.21 -33.44
N HIS A 59 -7.56 -17.71 -34.00
CA HIS A 59 -6.90 -18.33 -35.15
C HIS A 59 -6.35 -19.74 -34.85
N ARG A 60 -5.94 -20.03 -33.61
CA ARG A 60 -5.61 -21.40 -33.17
C ARG A 60 -6.86 -22.27 -33.04
N LEU A 61 -7.91 -21.76 -32.39
CA LEU A 61 -9.16 -22.46 -32.11
C LEU A 61 -9.90 -22.85 -33.40
N MET A 62 -9.96 -21.94 -34.37
CA MET A 62 -10.62 -22.14 -35.67
C MET A 62 -9.81 -23.00 -36.66
N ARG A 63 -8.66 -23.56 -36.25
CA ARG A 63 -7.79 -24.40 -37.08
C ARG A 63 -7.47 -25.71 -36.34
N PRO A 64 -8.25 -26.78 -36.53
CA PRO A 64 -8.10 -28.04 -35.79
C PRO A 64 -6.69 -28.65 -35.83
N TRP A 65 -5.93 -28.43 -36.92
CA TRP A 65 -4.53 -28.87 -37.01
C TRP A 65 -3.56 -28.10 -36.11
N LEU A 66 -3.91 -26.89 -35.63
CA LEU A 66 -3.14 -26.15 -34.62
C LEU A 66 -3.58 -26.48 -33.18
N LEU A 67 -4.68 -27.20 -32.99
CA LEU A 67 -5.04 -27.80 -31.69
C LEU A 67 -4.12 -28.99 -31.36
N ASN A 68 -3.60 -29.68 -32.37
CA ASN A 68 -2.55 -30.69 -32.19
C ASN A 68 -1.20 -30.03 -31.92
N ASP A 69 -0.62 -30.22 -30.73
CA ASP A 69 0.61 -29.54 -30.32
C ASP A 69 1.84 -29.90 -31.17
N PHE A 70 1.93 -31.11 -31.71
CA PHE A 70 3.02 -31.51 -32.61
C PHE A 70 2.99 -30.71 -33.93
N LEU A 71 1.82 -30.56 -34.54
CA LEU A 71 1.64 -29.73 -35.73
C LEU A 71 1.77 -28.23 -35.42
N CYS A 72 1.32 -27.77 -34.26
CA CYS A 72 1.50 -26.40 -33.77
C CYS A 72 2.99 -26.04 -33.55
N LEU A 73 3.81 -27.01 -33.13
CA LEU A 73 5.26 -26.89 -33.03
C LEU A 73 5.93 -26.92 -34.40
N LEU A 74 5.60 -27.91 -35.24
CA LEU A 74 6.22 -28.15 -36.55
C LEU A 74 5.96 -27.03 -37.56
N THR A 75 4.80 -26.37 -37.49
CA THR A 75 4.48 -25.19 -38.31
C THR A 75 5.17 -23.90 -37.83
N GLY A 76 5.91 -23.94 -36.72
CA GLY A 76 6.47 -22.74 -36.08
C GLY A 76 5.42 -21.84 -35.41
N TYR A 77 4.13 -22.20 -35.46
CA TYR A 77 3.04 -21.38 -34.92
C TYR A 77 3.21 -21.15 -33.42
N LYS A 78 3.59 -22.18 -32.66
CA LYS A 78 3.93 -22.03 -31.24
C LYS A 78 5.05 -21.02 -31.02
N ALA A 79 6.12 -21.05 -31.82
CA ALA A 79 7.24 -20.12 -31.68
C ALA A 79 6.91 -18.67 -32.12
N ALA A 80 5.83 -18.46 -32.89
CA ALA A 80 5.26 -17.13 -33.15
C ALA A 80 4.34 -16.67 -32.01
N PHE A 81 3.47 -17.56 -31.52
CA PHE A 81 2.56 -17.29 -30.41
C PHE A 81 3.30 -16.98 -29.10
N ASP A 82 4.32 -17.79 -28.75
CA ASP A 82 5.15 -17.56 -27.57
C ASP A 82 5.85 -16.19 -27.62
N LYS A 83 6.20 -15.67 -28.81
CA LYS A 83 6.74 -14.31 -28.99
C LYS A 83 5.70 -13.20 -28.79
N LEU A 84 4.43 -13.45 -29.13
CA LEU A 84 3.33 -12.50 -28.85
C LEU A 84 3.04 -12.43 -27.35
N LEU A 85 3.23 -13.51 -26.60
CA LEU A 85 3.11 -13.53 -25.15
C LEU A 85 4.24 -12.76 -24.44
N LEU A 86 5.46 -12.68 -24.99
CA LEU A 86 6.60 -12.06 -24.30
C LEU A 86 6.34 -10.63 -23.78
N PRO A 87 5.75 -9.67 -24.53
CA PRO A 87 5.45 -8.34 -24.01
C PRO A 87 4.32 -8.34 -22.98
N VAL A 88 3.38 -9.28 -23.08
CA VAL A 88 2.25 -9.41 -22.14
C VAL A 88 2.72 -9.99 -20.81
N HIS A 89 3.40 -11.14 -20.84
CA HIS A 89 4.09 -11.69 -19.68
C HIS A 89 5.11 -10.69 -19.10
N SER A 90 5.82 -9.92 -19.92
CA SER A 90 6.74 -8.88 -19.41
C SER A 90 6.02 -7.72 -18.74
N PHE A 91 4.78 -7.41 -19.11
CA PHE A 91 3.96 -6.39 -18.47
C PHE A 91 3.31 -6.89 -17.17
N THR A 92 2.79 -8.12 -17.16
CA THR A 92 2.18 -8.72 -15.96
C THR A 92 3.23 -9.19 -14.95
N THR A 93 4.35 -9.76 -15.40
CA THR A 93 5.58 -9.90 -14.59
C THR A 93 6.11 -8.53 -14.18
N GLY A 94 5.91 -7.50 -15.01
CA GLY A 94 6.11 -6.09 -14.64
C GLY A 94 5.22 -5.65 -13.48
N ILE A 95 3.93 -6.01 -13.47
CA ILE A 95 2.98 -5.75 -12.38
C ILE A 95 3.30 -6.60 -11.13
N ILE A 96 3.63 -7.88 -11.26
CA ILE A 96 4.00 -8.79 -10.16
C ILE A 96 5.30 -8.32 -9.52
N ASN A 97 6.29 -7.91 -10.31
CA ASN A 97 7.48 -7.25 -9.78
C ASN A 97 7.16 -5.86 -9.23
N LYS A 98 6.26 -5.09 -9.87
CA LYS A 98 5.65 -3.89 -9.25
C LYS A 98 4.68 -4.21 -8.09
N LYS A 99 4.57 -5.49 -7.75
CA LYS A 99 4.01 -6.04 -6.52
C LYS A 99 4.97 -6.91 -5.71
N ARG A 100 6.29 -6.87 -5.99
CA ARG A 100 7.41 -7.32 -5.11
C ARG A 100 8.48 -6.24 -4.58
N GLU A 101 8.34 -4.88 -4.72
CA GLU A 101 8.83 -3.64 -3.87
C GLU A 101 7.94 -2.41 -3.08
N GLN A 102 6.86 -2.24 -2.16
CA GLN A 102 5.39 -2.64 -1.64
C GLN A 102 4.57 -4.03 -1.05
N PHE A 103 4.80 -5.38 -0.59
CA PHE A 103 5.70 -6.73 -0.48
C PHE A 103 7.11 -7.21 0.21
N GLN A 104 8.33 -6.61 0.44
CA GLN A 104 9.57 -7.14 1.05
C GLN A 104 10.35 -6.44 2.24
N SER A 105 9.77 -6.20 3.43
CA SER A 105 10.20 -5.18 4.44
C SER A 105 9.90 -5.35 5.90
N SER A 106 8.61 -5.51 6.22
CA SER A 106 8.08 -5.62 7.57
C SER A 106 7.39 -6.96 7.68
N THR A 107 8.07 -7.98 7.11
CA THR A 107 8.17 -9.44 7.28
C THR A 107 8.07 -9.95 8.72
N GLU A 108 7.67 -9.06 9.60
CA GLU A 108 7.61 -9.32 11.00
C GLU A 108 6.39 -8.61 11.62
N GLN A 109 5.94 -7.46 11.08
CA GLN A 109 4.63 -6.85 11.40
C GLN A 109 3.43 -7.76 10.98
N TYR A 110 3.72 -8.99 10.56
CA TYR A 110 2.78 -10.03 10.20
C TYR A 110 3.31 -11.45 10.59
N SER A 111 4.33 -11.61 11.46
CA SER A 111 4.79 -12.97 11.86
C SER A 111 3.85 -13.55 12.91
N GLU A 112 3.18 -12.63 13.58
CA GLU A 112 1.88 -12.74 14.22
C GLU A 112 0.77 -13.03 13.16
N LEU A 113 0.94 -14.06 12.30
CA LEU A 113 -0.05 -14.53 11.31
C LEU A 113 -0.37 -16.07 11.30
N THR A 114 -1.44 -16.48 11.99
CA THR A 114 -2.33 -17.62 11.69
C THR A 114 -3.67 -17.22 11.03
N GLU A 115 -4.10 -17.85 9.93
CA GLU A 115 -5.18 -17.42 9.00
C GLU A 115 -6.42 -16.77 9.63
N GLU A 116 -6.91 -17.20 10.81
CA GLU A 116 -8.22 -16.81 11.35
C GLU A 116 -8.43 -15.31 11.29
N ASN A 117 -7.41 -14.48 11.52
CA ASN A 117 -7.55 -13.05 11.29
C ASN A 117 -7.22 -12.66 9.80
N ILE A 118 -8.04 -13.09 8.79
CA ILE A 118 -8.11 -12.66 7.35
C ILE A 118 -9.15 -11.52 6.87
N TYR A 119 -10.46 -11.47 6.59
CA TYR A 119 -11.16 -10.32 5.88
C TYR A 119 -11.30 -8.79 6.38
N LEU A 120 -10.55 -8.17 7.34
CA LEU A 120 -10.96 -6.90 8.08
C LEU A 120 -9.99 -5.85 8.69
N ASN A 121 -8.68 -6.05 8.95
CA ASN A 121 -7.80 -5.24 9.84
C ASN A 121 -8.15 -3.79 9.66
N PRO A 122 -8.88 -3.17 10.60
CA PRO A 122 -9.86 -2.22 10.14
C PRO A 122 -9.30 -0.81 10.10
N LYS A 123 -7.98 -0.77 10.24
CA LYS A 123 -6.99 0.31 9.95
C LYS A 123 -5.81 1.00 7.27
N LYS A 124 -5.77 0.20 6.11
CA LYS A 124 -5.17 0.18 4.74
C LYS A 124 -6.19 -0.68 3.86
N ARG A 125 -5.98 -1.27 2.65
CA ARG A 125 -7.00 -2.19 1.98
C ARG A 125 -6.52 -3.48 1.26
N TYR A 126 -6.60 -4.64 1.94
CA TYR A 126 -6.15 -5.99 1.55
C TYR A 126 -7.19 -6.52 0.47
N ALA A 127 -6.78 -7.03 -0.73
CA ALA A 127 -7.55 -7.06 -2.03
C ALA A 127 -6.95 -7.85 -3.30
N MET A 128 -6.93 -9.20 -3.34
CA MET A 128 -6.61 -10.09 -4.52
C MET A 128 -5.17 -10.57 -4.84
N LEU A 129 -4.37 -9.97 -5.75
CA LEU A 129 -3.07 -10.53 -6.20
C LEU A 129 -2.12 -10.96 -5.07
N ASP A 130 -1.79 -10.10 -4.11
CA ASP A 130 -1.31 -10.32 -2.72
C ASP A 130 -2.10 -11.35 -1.85
N THR A 131 -2.80 -12.28 -2.49
CA THR A 131 -3.38 -13.52 -1.94
C THR A 131 -2.87 -14.75 -2.70
N LEU A 132 -2.57 -14.60 -4.00
CA LEU A 132 -1.75 -15.50 -4.83
C LEU A 132 -0.29 -15.37 -4.38
N LEU A 133 0.15 -14.12 -4.42
CA LEU A 133 1.10 -13.55 -3.50
C LEU A 133 0.48 -13.54 -2.05
N LEU A 134 0.03 -14.68 -1.52
CA LEU A 134 -0.06 -15.07 -0.09
C LEU A 134 0.07 -16.61 0.06
N ALA A 135 -0.33 -17.34 -0.98
CA ALA A 135 -0.12 -18.76 -1.16
C ALA A 135 1.36 -19.18 -1.38
N GLU A 136 2.12 -18.49 -2.24
CA GLU A 136 3.51 -18.85 -2.63
C GLU A 136 4.41 -19.10 -1.40
N GLN A 137 4.35 -18.36 -0.28
CA GLN A 137 5.19 -18.66 0.91
C GLN A 137 4.94 -19.95 1.63
N LYS A 138 3.68 -20.34 1.67
CA LYS A 138 3.31 -21.58 2.31
C LYS A 138 3.55 -22.75 1.34
N GLN A 139 4.31 -22.47 0.26
CA GLN A 139 4.68 -23.30 -0.89
C GLN A 139 3.46 -23.86 -1.64
N LEU A 140 2.40 -23.03 -1.75
CA LEU A 140 1.09 -23.42 -2.30
C LEU A 140 0.86 -23.00 -3.77
N ILE A 141 1.69 -22.09 -4.31
CA ILE A 141 1.74 -21.69 -5.73
C ILE A 141 3.17 -21.21 -6.00
N ASP A 142 3.61 -21.17 -7.26
CA ASP A 142 4.94 -20.69 -7.65
C ASP A 142 4.87 -19.38 -8.45
N GLU A 143 6.03 -18.88 -8.89
CA GLU A 143 6.10 -17.66 -9.70
C GLU A 143 5.35 -17.81 -11.05
N ALA A 144 5.31 -19.03 -11.63
CA ALA A 144 4.55 -19.29 -12.84
C ALA A 144 3.04 -19.18 -12.60
N GLY A 145 2.52 -19.81 -11.55
CA GLY A 145 1.11 -19.74 -11.18
C GLY A 145 0.65 -18.34 -10.77
N ILE A 146 1.49 -17.56 -10.06
CA ILE A 146 1.20 -16.14 -9.78
C ILE A 146 1.13 -15.34 -11.08
N ARG A 147 2.01 -15.62 -12.04
CA ARG A 147 1.96 -14.99 -13.36
C ARG A 147 0.66 -15.34 -14.08
N GLU A 148 0.30 -16.61 -14.13
CA GLU A 148 -0.93 -17.10 -14.79
C GLU A 148 -2.22 -16.54 -14.18
N GLU A 149 -2.29 -16.41 -12.85
CA GLU A 149 -3.45 -15.81 -12.17
C GLU A 149 -3.50 -14.27 -12.34
N VAL A 150 -2.36 -13.57 -12.38
CA VAL A 150 -2.33 -12.13 -12.72
C VAL A 150 -2.61 -11.87 -14.19
N ASP A 151 -2.08 -12.70 -15.09
CA ASP A 151 -2.41 -12.70 -16.52
C ASP A 151 -3.94 -12.81 -16.68
N THR A 152 -4.56 -13.78 -15.98
CA THR A 152 -6.02 -14.02 -15.98
C THR A 152 -6.80 -12.82 -15.45
N PHE A 153 -6.54 -12.36 -14.22
CA PHE A 153 -7.34 -11.28 -13.62
C PHE A 153 -7.06 -9.88 -14.23
N ALA A 154 -5.85 -9.62 -14.73
CA ALA A 154 -5.56 -8.38 -15.46
C ALA A 154 -6.28 -8.35 -16.81
N PHE A 155 -6.41 -9.49 -17.48
CA PHE A 155 -7.13 -9.63 -18.74
C PHE A 155 -8.65 -9.59 -18.51
N GLU A 156 -9.21 -10.58 -17.80
CA GLU A 156 -10.66 -10.72 -17.63
C GLU A 156 -11.28 -9.50 -16.93
N GLY A 157 -10.63 -8.96 -15.90
CA GLY A 157 -11.18 -7.87 -15.08
C GLY A 157 -11.22 -6.52 -15.79
N HIS A 158 -10.27 -6.25 -16.70
CA HIS A 158 -10.26 -5.00 -17.46
C HIS A 158 -11.12 -5.08 -18.72
N ASP A 159 -10.97 -6.13 -19.52
CA ASP A 159 -11.42 -6.13 -20.91
C ASP A 159 -12.93 -6.38 -21.02
N THR A 160 -13.46 -7.27 -20.16
CA THR A 160 -14.91 -7.48 -20.03
C THR A 160 -15.62 -6.21 -19.53
N THR A 161 -15.04 -5.53 -18.52
CA THR A 161 -15.57 -4.29 -17.96
C THR A 161 -15.48 -3.12 -18.96
N ALA A 162 -14.43 -3.10 -19.81
CA ALA A 162 -14.31 -2.13 -20.90
C ALA A 162 -15.44 -2.30 -21.92
N ALA A 163 -15.65 -3.52 -22.41
CA ALA A 163 -16.73 -3.83 -23.35
C ALA A 163 -18.11 -3.48 -22.75
N ALA A 164 -18.35 -3.83 -21.49
CA ALA A 164 -19.58 -3.45 -20.78
C ALA A 164 -19.80 -1.92 -20.78
N LEU A 165 -18.78 -1.12 -20.40
CA LEU A 165 -18.89 0.34 -20.42
C LEU A 165 -19.19 0.90 -21.82
N VAL A 166 -18.57 0.36 -22.87
CA VAL A 166 -18.82 0.78 -24.26
C VAL A 166 -20.29 0.56 -24.63
N PHE A 167 -20.82 -0.64 -24.45
CA PHE A 167 -22.21 -0.95 -24.80
C PHE A 167 -23.23 -0.27 -23.88
N ILE A 168 -22.89 -0.02 -22.62
CA ILE A 168 -23.71 0.77 -21.69
C ILE A 168 -23.81 2.23 -22.15
N PHE A 169 -22.71 2.89 -22.50
CA PHE A 169 -22.75 4.27 -22.99
C PHE A 169 -23.42 4.39 -24.36
N PHE A 170 -23.21 3.43 -25.25
CA PHE A 170 -23.95 3.32 -26.52
C PHE A 170 -25.46 3.17 -26.30
N THR A 171 -25.88 2.29 -25.39
CA THR A 171 -27.30 2.08 -25.08
C THR A 171 -27.91 3.33 -24.44
N LEU A 172 -27.24 3.95 -23.47
CA LEU A 172 -27.69 5.20 -22.84
C LEU A 172 -27.70 6.40 -23.79
N ALA A 173 -26.85 6.42 -24.82
CA ALA A 173 -26.87 7.44 -25.87
C ALA A 173 -28.10 7.30 -26.77
N ARG A 174 -28.62 6.10 -26.99
CA ARG A 174 -29.88 5.86 -27.72
C ARG A 174 -31.10 6.08 -26.82
N GLU A 175 -31.10 5.48 -25.64
CA GLU A 175 -32.21 5.50 -24.67
C GLU A 175 -32.23 6.79 -23.83
N GLN A 176 -32.44 7.92 -24.49
CA GLN A 176 -32.43 9.27 -23.89
C GLN A 176 -33.41 9.41 -22.70
N ALA A 177 -34.58 8.76 -22.76
CA ALA A 177 -35.55 8.76 -21.65
C ALA A 177 -35.06 7.97 -20.43
N VAL A 178 -34.32 6.88 -20.64
CA VAL A 178 -33.67 6.10 -19.57
C VAL A 178 -32.50 6.90 -18.99
N GLN A 179 -31.70 7.56 -19.84
CA GLN A 179 -30.61 8.45 -19.44
C GLN A 179 -31.12 9.58 -18.53
N ASP A 180 -32.26 10.18 -18.84
CA ASP A 180 -32.86 11.24 -18.03
C ASP A 180 -33.59 10.73 -16.77
N ARG A 181 -34.23 9.55 -16.79
CA ARG A 181 -34.78 8.90 -15.57
C ARG A 181 -33.66 8.52 -14.58
N ILE A 182 -32.52 8.02 -15.07
CA ILE A 182 -31.29 7.82 -14.28
C ILE A 182 -30.75 9.15 -13.75
N TYR A 183 -30.64 10.19 -14.59
CA TYR A 183 -30.19 11.51 -14.16
C TYR A 183 -31.08 12.12 -13.07
N HIS A 184 -32.39 11.91 -13.13
CA HIS A 184 -33.33 12.36 -12.10
C HIS A 184 -33.20 11.56 -10.79
N GLU A 185 -33.03 10.23 -10.83
CA GLU A 185 -32.74 9.42 -9.64
C GLU A 185 -31.44 9.89 -8.95
N ILE A 186 -30.36 10.02 -9.72
CA ILE A 186 -29.06 10.56 -9.28
C ILE A 186 -29.24 11.96 -8.67
N ARG A 187 -29.97 12.85 -9.34
CA ARG A 187 -30.18 14.23 -8.88
C ARG A 187 -31.07 14.33 -7.65
N GLN A 188 -32.06 13.45 -7.49
CA GLN A 188 -32.90 13.41 -6.29
C GLN A 188 -32.06 13.02 -5.07
N ILE A 189 -31.25 11.96 -5.17
CA ILE A 189 -30.32 11.55 -4.11
C ILE A 189 -29.30 12.67 -3.83
N PHE A 190 -28.72 13.29 -4.86
CA PHE A 190 -27.73 14.37 -4.74
C PHE A 190 -28.28 15.70 -4.20
N ASN A 191 -29.54 16.03 -4.48
CA ASN A 191 -30.17 17.29 -4.05
C ASN A 191 -30.85 17.16 -2.67
N ASN A 192 -31.24 15.95 -2.27
CA ASN A 192 -31.74 15.68 -0.91
C ASN A 192 -30.61 15.73 0.13
N LYS A 193 -29.34 15.70 -0.29
CA LYS A 193 -28.19 15.88 0.60
C LYS A 193 -27.93 17.36 0.90
N PRO A 194 -27.47 17.70 2.13
CA PRO A 194 -26.99 19.04 2.46
C PRO A 194 -25.92 19.52 1.48
N GLN A 195 -25.87 20.82 1.23
CA GLN A 195 -24.92 21.41 0.28
C GLN A 195 -23.44 21.22 0.67
N SER A 196 -23.17 20.82 1.93
CA SER A 196 -21.88 20.41 2.48
C SER A 196 -21.49 18.95 2.24
N ASP A 197 -22.40 18.05 1.82
CA ASP A 197 -22.09 16.66 1.44
C ASP A 197 -22.60 16.38 0.02
N ARG A 198 -21.72 16.57 -0.97
CA ARG A 198 -21.99 16.31 -2.39
C ARG A 198 -21.23 15.10 -2.94
N ALA A 199 -20.90 14.13 -2.08
CA ALA A 199 -20.31 12.86 -2.49
C ALA A 199 -21.35 11.72 -2.41
N PHE A 200 -21.28 10.78 -3.36
CA PHE A 200 -22.04 9.53 -3.26
C PHE A 200 -21.26 8.50 -2.43
N THR A 201 -21.87 8.08 -1.32
CA THR A 201 -21.44 6.96 -0.48
C THR A 201 -21.85 5.62 -1.11
N PRO A 202 -21.31 4.48 -0.67
CA PRO A 202 -21.78 3.17 -1.11
C PRO A 202 -23.29 2.95 -0.93
N GLN A 203 -23.91 3.51 0.13
CA GLN A 203 -25.36 3.42 0.34
C GLN A 203 -26.14 4.19 -0.73
N ASP A 204 -25.66 5.35 -1.16
CA ASP A 204 -26.30 6.13 -2.23
C ASP A 204 -26.38 5.30 -3.54
N TYR A 205 -25.35 4.51 -3.87
CA TYR A 205 -25.36 3.59 -5.03
C TYR A 205 -26.24 2.33 -4.85
N THR A 206 -26.68 2.04 -3.62
CA THR A 206 -27.70 1.03 -3.31
C THR A 206 -29.12 1.58 -3.47
N GLU A 207 -29.33 2.87 -3.18
CA GLU A 207 -30.63 3.53 -3.39
C GLU A 207 -30.91 3.87 -4.87
N MET A 208 -29.89 3.86 -5.74
CA MET A 208 -30.01 4.00 -7.21
C MET A 208 -30.63 2.74 -7.86
N LYS A 209 -31.89 2.48 -7.55
CA LYS A 209 -32.65 1.25 -7.87
C LYS A 209 -33.13 1.21 -9.32
N PHE A 210 -33.25 2.33 -10.03
CA PHE A 210 -33.50 2.34 -11.47
C PHE A 210 -32.20 2.15 -12.25
N LEU A 211 -31.09 2.80 -11.86
CA LEU A 211 -29.78 2.56 -12.46
C LEU A 211 -29.35 1.09 -12.36
N ASP A 212 -29.53 0.45 -11.20
CA ASP A 212 -29.19 -0.97 -11.00
C ASP A 212 -29.88 -1.86 -12.03
N ARG A 213 -31.17 -1.63 -12.25
CA ARG A 213 -32.01 -2.37 -13.19
C ARG A 213 -31.71 -2.05 -14.66
N ALA A 214 -31.41 -0.79 -14.95
CA ALA A 214 -30.98 -0.35 -16.28
C ALA A 214 -29.61 -0.94 -16.69
N LEU A 215 -28.66 -1.05 -15.75
CA LEU A 215 -27.37 -1.70 -16.00
C LEU A 215 -27.50 -3.21 -16.14
N LYS A 216 -28.40 -3.85 -15.38
CA LYS A 216 -28.73 -5.27 -15.55
C LYS A 216 -29.29 -5.56 -16.94
N GLU A 217 -30.17 -4.69 -17.45
CA GLU A 217 -30.72 -4.79 -18.81
C GLU A 217 -29.67 -4.52 -19.90
N CYS A 218 -28.76 -3.56 -19.70
CA CYS A 218 -27.61 -3.38 -20.61
C CYS A 218 -26.75 -4.66 -20.70
N LEU A 219 -26.46 -5.31 -19.56
CA LEU A 219 -25.70 -6.56 -19.51
C LEU A 219 -26.48 -7.79 -19.97
N ARG A 220 -27.82 -7.71 -20.02
CA ARG A 220 -28.64 -8.75 -20.66
C ARG A 220 -28.48 -8.69 -22.18
N LEU A 221 -28.65 -7.50 -22.76
CA LEU A 221 -28.55 -7.27 -24.20
C LEU A 221 -27.11 -7.45 -24.71
N TRP A 222 -26.13 -6.95 -23.95
CA TRP A 222 -24.72 -6.87 -24.31
C TRP A 222 -23.80 -7.46 -23.22
N PRO A 223 -23.88 -8.79 -22.95
CA PRO A 223 -22.97 -9.46 -22.03
C PRO A 223 -21.54 -9.46 -22.62
N PRO A 224 -20.51 -9.04 -21.86
CA PRO A 224 -19.13 -9.03 -22.36
C PRO A 224 -18.58 -10.41 -22.73
N VAL A 225 -19.12 -11.48 -22.14
CA VAL A 225 -18.77 -12.88 -22.45
C VAL A 225 -20.00 -13.50 -23.11
N ALA A 226 -19.92 -13.75 -24.42
CA ALA A 226 -21.07 -14.18 -25.22
C ALA A 226 -21.42 -15.67 -25.04
N PHE A 227 -20.43 -16.52 -24.72
CA PHE A 227 -20.62 -17.93 -24.40
C PHE A 227 -19.54 -18.41 -23.42
N ILE A 228 -19.81 -19.52 -22.72
CA ILE A 228 -18.82 -20.25 -21.92
C ILE A 228 -18.88 -21.75 -22.24
N SER A 229 -17.73 -22.42 -22.19
CA SER A 229 -17.61 -23.86 -22.48
C SER A 229 -17.31 -24.68 -21.23
N ARG A 230 -17.77 -25.94 -21.19
CA ARG A 230 -17.56 -26.90 -20.10
C ARG A 230 -17.31 -28.30 -20.67
N ASN A 231 -16.18 -28.90 -20.33
CA ASN A 231 -15.98 -30.33 -20.53
C ASN A 231 -16.84 -31.10 -19.53
N ILE A 232 -17.61 -32.05 -20.03
CA ILE A 232 -18.53 -32.88 -19.27
C ILE A 232 -17.73 -34.04 -18.68
N SER A 233 -17.34 -33.93 -17.41
CA SER A 233 -16.48 -34.89 -16.71
C SER A 233 -17.19 -36.18 -16.31
N GLU A 234 -18.50 -36.09 -16.12
CA GLU A 234 -19.44 -37.19 -16.01
C GLU A 234 -20.58 -36.91 -17.00
N ASP A 235 -20.95 -37.87 -17.84
CA ASP A 235 -22.31 -38.39 -17.95
C ASP A 235 -23.40 -37.49 -17.31
N ILE A 236 -24.41 -36.95 -18.02
CA ILE A 236 -25.44 -36.03 -17.45
C ILE A 236 -26.89 -36.32 -17.89
N VAL A 237 -27.77 -36.62 -16.92
CA VAL A 237 -29.23 -36.39 -16.87
C VAL A 237 -29.55 -34.90 -16.76
N LEU A 238 -30.38 -34.38 -17.66
CA LEU A 238 -31.16 -33.15 -17.46
C LEU A 238 -32.58 -33.47 -16.95
N GLU A 239 -33.38 -32.47 -16.56
CA GLU A 239 -34.70 -32.69 -15.96
C GLU A 239 -35.79 -33.15 -16.95
N ASP A 240 -35.64 -32.81 -18.22
CA ASP A 240 -36.67 -32.88 -19.26
C ASP A 240 -36.81 -34.28 -19.87
N GLY A 241 -35.67 -34.95 -20.05
CA GLY A 241 -35.57 -36.05 -21.01
C GLY A 241 -34.19 -36.27 -21.61
N ASN A 242 -33.09 -35.60 -21.20
CA ASN A 242 -31.82 -35.57 -21.96
C ASN A 242 -30.58 -36.14 -21.25
N PHE A 243 -29.61 -36.59 -22.07
CA PHE A 243 -28.40 -37.36 -21.73
C PHE A 243 -27.19 -36.75 -22.45
N ILE A 244 -26.14 -36.37 -21.71
CA ILE A 244 -24.90 -35.81 -22.26
C ILE A 244 -23.71 -36.61 -21.71
N PRO A 245 -23.03 -37.46 -22.50
CA PRO A 245 -22.04 -38.40 -21.98
C PRO A 245 -20.71 -37.75 -21.57
N ALA A 246 -19.95 -38.46 -20.72
CA ALA A 246 -18.62 -38.06 -20.31
C ALA A 246 -17.70 -37.86 -21.52
N GLY A 247 -16.91 -36.80 -21.51
CA GLY A 247 -16.04 -36.39 -22.61
C GLY A 247 -16.72 -35.49 -23.65
N CYS A 248 -18.04 -35.28 -23.59
CA CYS A 248 -18.68 -34.21 -24.36
C CYS A 248 -18.23 -32.81 -23.90
N ILE A 249 -18.48 -31.81 -24.75
CA ILE A 249 -18.24 -30.39 -24.45
C ILE A 249 -19.57 -29.66 -24.57
N ALA A 250 -20.06 -29.09 -23.47
CA ALA A 250 -21.27 -28.29 -23.44
C ALA A 250 -20.93 -26.79 -23.52
N ASN A 251 -21.58 -26.08 -24.44
CA ASN A 251 -21.44 -24.64 -24.61
C ASN A 251 -22.71 -23.94 -24.12
N ILE A 252 -22.58 -23.03 -23.15
CA ILE A 252 -23.66 -22.21 -22.64
C ILE A 252 -23.57 -20.86 -23.35
N HIS A 253 -24.51 -20.61 -24.26
CA HIS A 253 -24.58 -19.41 -25.07
C HIS A 253 -25.28 -18.28 -24.30
N ILE A 254 -24.52 -17.54 -23.49
CA ILE A 254 -25.01 -16.46 -22.62
C ILE A 254 -25.75 -15.38 -23.42
N LEU A 255 -25.24 -14.98 -24.58
CA LEU A 255 -25.83 -13.94 -25.44
C LEU A 255 -27.22 -14.31 -25.97
N ASP A 256 -27.43 -15.59 -26.24
CA ASP A 256 -28.65 -16.16 -26.82
C ASP A 256 -29.64 -16.58 -25.73
N LEU A 257 -29.16 -17.14 -24.62
CA LEU A 257 -29.92 -17.44 -23.40
C LEU A 257 -30.57 -16.19 -22.79
N HIS A 258 -29.85 -15.06 -22.80
CA HIS A 258 -30.40 -13.76 -22.42
C HIS A 258 -31.44 -13.20 -23.39
N ARG A 259 -31.58 -13.82 -24.55
CA ARG A 259 -32.56 -13.52 -25.58
C ARG A 259 -33.68 -14.55 -25.69
N ASP A 260 -33.77 -15.49 -24.75
CA ASP A 260 -34.91 -16.42 -24.65
C ASP A 260 -36.22 -15.62 -24.49
N PRO A 261 -37.15 -15.67 -25.47
CA PRO A 261 -38.42 -14.96 -25.42
C PRO A 261 -39.44 -15.57 -24.45
N GLU A 262 -39.15 -16.69 -23.80
CA GLU A 262 -39.90 -17.23 -22.66
C GLU A 262 -39.54 -16.50 -21.37
N GLN A 263 -38.25 -16.28 -21.13
CA GLN A 263 -37.73 -15.61 -19.93
C GLN A 263 -37.70 -14.08 -20.07
N PHE A 264 -37.63 -13.58 -21.31
CA PHE A 264 -37.57 -12.16 -21.66
C PHE A 264 -38.44 -11.83 -22.90
N PRO A 265 -39.77 -11.64 -22.74
CA PRO A 265 -40.63 -11.21 -23.85
C PRO A 265 -40.08 -9.95 -24.54
N ASP A 266 -39.80 -10.04 -25.84
CA ASP A 266 -39.06 -9.05 -26.65
C ASP A 266 -37.60 -8.92 -26.24
N PRO A 267 -36.80 -9.93 -26.55
CA PRO A 267 -35.43 -10.00 -26.07
C PRO A 267 -34.58 -8.81 -26.49
N ASP A 268 -34.80 -8.20 -27.65
CA ASP A 268 -33.97 -7.08 -28.14
C ASP A 268 -34.46 -5.69 -27.72
N ARG A 269 -35.66 -5.56 -27.14
CA ARG A 269 -36.13 -4.28 -26.60
C ARG A 269 -35.60 -4.06 -25.19
N PHE A 270 -34.85 -2.98 -25.01
CA PHE A 270 -34.43 -2.48 -23.71
C PHE A 270 -35.66 -2.16 -22.83
N ASP A 271 -35.79 -2.86 -21.71
CA ASP A 271 -36.75 -2.53 -20.68
C ASP A 271 -36.19 -2.82 -19.28
N ALA A 272 -35.78 -1.77 -18.58
CA ALA A 272 -35.20 -1.87 -17.24
C ALA A 272 -36.20 -2.37 -16.18
N ASP A 273 -37.51 -2.21 -16.40
CA ASP A 273 -38.51 -2.65 -15.42
C ASP A 273 -38.65 -4.21 -15.39
N ARG A 274 -38.01 -4.96 -16.33
CA ARG A 274 -37.78 -6.43 -16.28
C ARG A 274 -37.00 -6.94 -15.04
N PHE A 275 -36.30 -6.05 -14.36
CA PHE A 275 -35.54 -6.35 -13.13
C PHE A 275 -36.21 -5.79 -11.87
N LEU A 276 -37.51 -5.48 -11.93
CA LEU A 276 -38.36 -5.39 -10.73
C LEU A 276 -38.29 -6.71 -9.94
N PRO A 277 -38.32 -6.69 -8.59
CA PRO A 277 -38.27 -7.92 -7.78
C PRO A 277 -39.30 -8.96 -8.21
N GLU A 278 -40.53 -8.53 -8.45
CA GLU A 278 -41.67 -9.38 -8.80
C GLU A 278 -41.49 -10.09 -10.15
N GLU A 279 -40.70 -9.51 -11.07
CA GLU A 279 -40.38 -10.08 -12.39
C GLU A 279 -39.05 -10.86 -12.38
N VAL A 280 -38.23 -10.71 -11.34
CA VAL A 280 -37.06 -11.55 -11.08
C VAL A 280 -37.48 -12.85 -10.39
N ASP A 281 -38.35 -12.76 -9.38
CA ASP A 281 -38.88 -13.91 -8.62
C ASP A 281 -39.74 -14.86 -9.50
N ARG A 282 -40.25 -14.36 -10.62
CA ARG A 282 -40.99 -15.14 -11.64
C ARG A 282 -40.11 -15.82 -12.69
N ARG A 283 -38.84 -15.41 -12.83
CA ARG A 283 -37.94 -15.88 -13.89
C ARG A 283 -37.13 -17.08 -13.42
N ASN A 284 -36.74 -17.98 -14.33
CA ASN A 284 -35.78 -19.02 -13.98
C ASN A 284 -34.45 -18.36 -13.51
N PRO A 285 -33.91 -18.71 -12.32
CA PRO A 285 -32.66 -18.12 -11.80
C PRO A 285 -31.45 -18.24 -12.73
N TYR A 286 -31.45 -19.22 -13.64
CA TYR A 286 -30.37 -19.47 -14.61
C TYR A 286 -30.58 -18.80 -15.97
N ALA A 287 -31.70 -18.09 -16.19
CA ALA A 287 -31.94 -17.33 -17.43
C ALA A 287 -31.16 -16.00 -17.51
N TYR A 288 -30.64 -15.49 -16.38
CA TYR A 288 -29.87 -14.25 -16.34
C TYR A 288 -28.49 -14.48 -15.73
N VAL A 289 -27.51 -14.77 -16.58
CA VAL A 289 -26.16 -15.22 -16.21
C VAL A 289 -25.03 -14.46 -16.92
N PRO A 290 -25.02 -13.10 -17.00
CA PRO A 290 -23.93 -12.33 -17.61
C PRO A 290 -22.58 -12.47 -16.89
N PHE A 291 -22.60 -13.13 -15.74
CA PHE A 291 -21.45 -13.46 -14.91
C PHE A 291 -21.36 -14.97 -14.65
N SER A 292 -21.95 -15.82 -15.51
CA SER A 292 -22.13 -17.26 -15.27
C SER A 292 -22.96 -17.54 -14.00
N ALA A 293 -23.19 -18.82 -13.67
CA ALA A 293 -23.96 -19.27 -12.50
C ALA A 293 -23.37 -20.54 -11.88
N GLY A 294 -23.89 -20.91 -10.70
CA GLY A 294 -23.38 -22.04 -9.92
C GLY A 294 -21.95 -21.83 -9.40
N PRO A 295 -21.22 -22.91 -9.01
CA PRO A 295 -19.90 -22.83 -8.39
C PRO A 295 -18.76 -22.28 -9.28
N ARG A 296 -19.03 -22.05 -10.57
CA ARG A 296 -18.10 -21.42 -11.54
C ARG A 296 -18.74 -20.17 -12.15
N ASN A 297 -19.34 -19.34 -11.29
CA ASN A 297 -19.71 -17.96 -11.62
C ASN A 297 -18.52 -17.01 -11.43
N CYS A 298 -18.60 -15.82 -12.04
CA CYS A 298 -17.56 -14.81 -12.02
C CYS A 298 -17.52 -14.11 -10.66
N ILE A 299 -16.45 -14.37 -9.91
CA ILE A 299 -16.16 -13.73 -8.62
C ILE A 299 -16.14 -12.18 -8.72
N GLY A 300 -15.80 -11.64 -9.89
CA GLY A 300 -15.78 -10.21 -10.18
C GLY A 300 -17.15 -9.53 -10.31
N GLN A 301 -18.27 -10.27 -10.34
CA GLN A 301 -19.62 -9.73 -10.62
C GLN A 301 -19.96 -8.45 -9.83
N LYS A 302 -19.79 -8.48 -8.51
CA LYS A 302 -20.14 -7.35 -7.63
C LYS A 302 -19.19 -6.17 -7.77
N TYR A 303 -17.94 -6.44 -8.13
CA TYR A 303 -16.94 -5.40 -8.43
C TYR A 303 -17.28 -4.69 -9.75
N ALA A 304 -17.47 -5.46 -10.83
CA ALA A 304 -17.78 -4.93 -12.16
C ALA A 304 -19.06 -4.09 -12.13
N LEU A 305 -20.16 -4.61 -11.55
CA LEU A 305 -21.42 -3.86 -11.41
C LEU A 305 -21.26 -2.52 -10.65
N MET A 306 -20.33 -2.43 -9.70
CA MET A 306 -20.05 -1.18 -8.99
C MET A 306 -19.21 -0.21 -9.84
N GLU A 307 -18.20 -0.68 -10.58
CA GLU A 307 -17.41 0.15 -11.50
C GLU A 307 -18.33 0.74 -12.59
N LEU A 308 -19.21 -0.07 -13.18
CA LEU A 308 -20.22 0.37 -14.15
C LEU A 308 -21.14 1.47 -13.58
N LYS A 309 -21.66 1.30 -12.35
CA LYS A 309 -22.47 2.33 -11.66
C LYS A 309 -21.70 3.64 -11.48
N VAL A 310 -20.49 3.58 -10.91
CA VAL A 310 -19.71 4.78 -10.57
C VAL A 310 -19.36 5.58 -11.83
N VAL A 311 -18.95 4.92 -12.91
CA VAL A 311 -18.58 5.59 -14.17
C VAL A 311 -19.80 6.25 -14.82
N VAL A 312 -20.93 5.54 -14.94
CA VAL A 312 -22.17 6.08 -15.53
C VAL A 312 -22.70 7.26 -14.73
N VAL A 313 -22.76 7.15 -13.39
CA VAL A 313 -23.28 8.22 -12.52
C VAL A 313 -22.48 9.52 -12.68
N ASN A 314 -21.15 9.44 -12.66
CA ASN A 314 -20.31 10.62 -12.79
C ASN A 314 -20.34 11.21 -14.20
N ALA A 315 -20.50 10.38 -15.25
CA ALA A 315 -20.64 10.87 -16.61
C ALA A 315 -21.97 11.61 -16.82
N LEU A 316 -23.09 10.99 -16.43
CA LEU A 316 -24.43 11.57 -16.59
C LEU A 316 -24.67 12.80 -15.68
N LEU A 317 -23.99 12.91 -14.53
CA LEU A 317 -24.06 14.13 -13.70
C LEU A 317 -23.63 15.40 -14.45
N LYS A 318 -22.67 15.28 -15.37
CA LYS A 318 -22.02 16.38 -16.10
C LYS A 318 -22.50 16.52 -17.55
N TYR A 319 -22.62 15.40 -18.26
CA TYR A 319 -22.83 15.39 -19.71
C TYR A 319 -24.16 14.71 -20.08
N ARG A 320 -24.72 15.13 -21.21
CA ARG A 320 -25.70 14.37 -21.97
C ARG A 320 -24.94 13.64 -23.05
N VAL A 321 -25.09 12.32 -23.09
CA VAL A 321 -24.44 11.48 -24.11
C VAL A 321 -25.42 11.37 -25.28
N HIS A 322 -24.94 11.63 -26.49
CA HIS A 322 -25.71 11.61 -27.73
C HIS A 322 -25.16 10.56 -28.69
N PRO A 323 -26.02 9.88 -29.47
CA PRO A 323 -25.59 8.80 -30.35
C PRO A 323 -24.84 9.38 -31.55
N VAL A 324 -23.76 8.71 -31.96
CA VAL A 324 -23.07 8.98 -33.23
C VAL A 324 -23.12 7.71 -34.07
N THR A 325 -22.53 6.62 -33.58
CA THR A 325 -22.69 5.28 -34.16
C THR A 325 -24.14 4.80 -34.01
N ARG A 326 -24.69 4.22 -35.08
CA ARG A 326 -26.03 3.59 -35.11
C ARG A 326 -25.93 2.10 -34.79
N LEU A 327 -27.07 1.43 -34.54
CA LEU A 327 -27.06 0.01 -34.21
C LEU A 327 -26.67 -0.86 -35.40
N GLU A 328 -27.08 -0.44 -36.60
CA GLU A 328 -26.86 -1.11 -37.88
C GLU A 328 -25.40 -1.00 -38.36
N GLU A 329 -24.58 -0.19 -37.68
CA GLU A 329 -23.16 0.04 -37.96
C GLU A 329 -22.23 -0.83 -37.07
N ILE A 330 -22.80 -1.55 -36.10
CA ILE A 330 -22.06 -2.42 -35.17
C ILE A 330 -21.91 -3.82 -35.74
N ASN A 331 -20.77 -4.06 -36.40
CA ASN A 331 -20.34 -5.40 -36.77
C ASN A 331 -19.63 -6.06 -35.57
N PHE A 332 -20.17 -7.15 -35.04
CA PHE A 332 -19.56 -7.92 -33.95
C PHE A 332 -18.44 -8.83 -34.45
N VAL A 333 -17.40 -9.02 -33.63
CA VAL A 333 -16.26 -9.89 -33.93
C VAL A 333 -16.21 -11.06 -32.95
N ALA A 334 -15.90 -12.26 -33.46
CA ALA A 334 -15.60 -13.43 -32.64
C ALA A 334 -14.21 -13.28 -32.01
N ASP A 335 -14.21 -12.84 -30.76
CA ASP A 335 -13.03 -12.54 -29.93
C ASP A 335 -13.32 -13.00 -28.49
N LEU A 336 -12.32 -12.96 -27.60
CA LEU A 336 -12.42 -13.42 -26.21
C LEU A 336 -13.45 -12.64 -25.37
N VAL A 337 -13.78 -11.41 -25.78
CA VAL A 337 -14.88 -10.61 -25.23
C VAL A 337 -15.68 -9.95 -26.36
N LEU A 338 -16.98 -9.70 -26.14
CA LEU A 338 -17.89 -9.13 -27.13
C LEU A 338 -17.40 -7.74 -27.59
N ARG A 339 -16.98 -7.65 -28.85
CA ARG A 339 -16.33 -6.46 -29.45
C ARG A 339 -16.93 -6.13 -30.81
N SER A 340 -16.79 -4.88 -31.21
CA SER A 340 -17.15 -4.38 -32.54
C SER A 340 -15.91 -4.15 -33.41
N THR A 341 -15.99 -4.41 -34.71
CA THR A 341 -14.88 -4.22 -35.66
C THR A 341 -14.43 -2.76 -35.73
N ASN A 342 -15.40 -1.84 -35.71
CA ASN A 342 -15.17 -0.40 -35.65
C ASN A 342 -15.32 0.09 -34.21
N PRO A 343 -14.53 1.09 -33.75
CA PRO A 343 -14.75 1.71 -32.44
C PRO A 343 -16.14 2.38 -32.40
N ILE A 344 -16.95 2.04 -31.39
CA ILE A 344 -18.26 2.69 -31.18
C ILE A 344 -18.03 4.11 -30.65
N GLU A 345 -18.68 5.08 -31.29
CA GLU A 345 -18.55 6.51 -30.99
C GLU A 345 -19.84 7.12 -30.44
N VAL A 346 -19.68 8.06 -29.52
CA VAL A 346 -20.74 8.93 -28.99
C VAL A 346 -20.23 10.36 -28.91
N SER A 347 -21.13 11.33 -28.79
CA SER A 347 -20.79 12.74 -28.56
C SER A 347 -21.31 13.22 -27.19
N TYR A 348 -20.66 14.23 -26.62
CA TYR A 348 -20.92 14.71 -25.26
C TYR A 348 -21.23 16.20 -25.23
N ALA A 349 -22.40 16.57 -24.68
CA ALA A 349 -22.82 17.95 -24.46
C ALA A 349 -22.98 18.24 -22.95
N ARG A 350 -22.65 19.45 -22.47
CA ARG A 350 -22.81 19.81 -21.05
C ARG A 350 -24.29 20.01 -20.70
N ARG A 351 -24.76 19.35 -19.63
CA ARG A 351 -26.15 19.48 -19.15
C ARG A 351 -26.40 20.86 -18.52
N ARG A 352 -26.91 21.82 -19.31
CA ARG A 352 -27.52 23.06 -18.82
C ARG A 352 -28.98 22.81 -18.39
N LEU A 353 -29.50 23.63 -17.49
CA LEU A 353 -30.82 23.44 -16.87
C LEU A 353 -31.98 23.85 -17.81
N THR A 354 -32.56 22.87 -18.49
CA THR A 354 -33.92 22.94 -19.06
C THR A 354 -34.57 21.56 -19.02
N VAL A 355 -35.81 21.50 -18.52
CA VAL A 355 -36.59 20.25 -18.42
C VAL A 355 -37.54 20.14 -19.60
N ARG A 356 -37.57 19.00 -20.30
CA ARG A 356 -38.77 18.51 -21.00
C ARG A 356 -38.77 17.00 -21.27
N TRP A 357 -39.98 16.45 -21.34
CA TRP A 357 -40.35 15.03 -21.46
C TRP A 357 -40.30 14.56 -22.95
N TYR A 358 -40.46 13.30 -23.38
CA TYR A 358 -41.54 12.30 -23.11
C TYR A 358 -41.21 10.87 -23.66
N HIS A 359 -41.93 9.84 -23.15
CA HIS A 359 -42.41 8.52 -23.71
C HIS A 359 -41.87 7.85 -25.01
N LEU A 360 -42.10 6.54 -25.31
CA LEU A 360 -42.33 5.24 -24.58
C LEU A 360 -42.51 4.07 -25.62
N MET A 361 -42.76 2.82 -25.16
CA MET A 361 -43.45 1.69 -25.87
C MET A 361 -42.68 0.93 -27.00
N GLN A 362 -42.95 -0.34 -27.38
CA GLN A 362 -43.60 -1.51 -26.71
C GLN A 362 -43.14 -2.91 -27.28
N ILE A 363 -43.93 -4.00 -27.14
CA ILE A 363 -43.51 -5.43 -26.94
C ILE A 363 -44.45 -6.47 -27.65
N ARG A 364 -43.96 -7.56 -28.33
CA ARG A 364 -44.36 -8.99 -28.08
C ARG A 364 -43.54 -10.22 -28.67
N LYS A 365 -42.86 -11.01 -27.79
CA LYS A 365 -42.55 -12.51 -27.76
C LYS A 365 -41.87 -13.22 -28.99
N SER A 366 -41.78 -14.55 -29.28
CA SER A 366 -42.43 -15.85 -28.86
C SER A 366 -41.53 -17.14 -28.97
N SER A 367 -42.01 -18.36 -28.60
CA SER A 367 -41.30 -19.54 -27.97
C SER A 367 -41.24 -20.95 -28.65
N ALA A 368 -40.62 -21.96 -27.97
CA ALA A 368 -40.57 -23.44 -28.17
C ALA A 368 -39.49 -24.02 -29.15
N ASP A 369 -38.95 -25.26 -29.01
CA ASP A 369 -39.26 -26.41 -28.13
C ASP A 369 -38.01 -27.32 -27.85
N PHE A 370 -38.09 -28.32 -26.94
CA PHE A 370 -36.91 -29.07 -26.40
C PHE A 370 -37.26 -30.54 -25.99
N LEU A 371 -36.54 -31.59 -26.46
CA LEU A 371 -36.40 -32.96 -25.86
C LEU A 371 -35.63 -33.97 -26.76
N ALA A 372 -34.61 -34.68 -26.23
CA ALA A 372 -34.41 -36.16 -26.25
C ALA A 372 -32.99 -36.64 -25.80
N VAL A 373 -32.91 -37.62 -24.87
CA VAL A 373 -32.06 -38.87 -24.85
C VAL A 373 -31.72 -39.52 -23.46
N LEU A 374 -32.09 -38.91 -22.31
CA LEU A 374 -32.06 -39.28 -20.85
C LEU A 374 -31.16 -40.43 -20.27
N ILE A 375 -30.66 -40.22 -19.03
CA ILE A 375 -30.13 -41.22 -18.04
C ILE A 375 -28.58 -41.34 -17.91
N GLN A 376 -27.86 -40.35 -17.30
CA GLN A 376 -26.44 -40.52 -16.93
C GLN A 376 -25.79 -39.84 -15.64
N THR A 377 -26.18 -38.67 -15.08
CA THR A 377 -25.41 -37.91 -14.00
C THR A 377 -25.19 -38.52 -12.62
N LEU A 378 -25.78 -39.65 -12.27
CA LEU A 378 -26.12 -39.88 -10.86
C LEU A 378 -24.95 -40.40 -9.98
N ILE A 379 -23.69 -40.21 -10.40
CA ILE A 379 -22.52 -40.89 -9.80
C ILE A 379 -21.47 -39.93 -9.20
N ALA A 380 -20.77 -39.08 -9.97
CA ALA A 380 -19.59 -38.37 -9.45
C ALA A 380 -19.92 -37.16 -8.54
N MET A 381 -21.15 -36.64 -8.59
CA MET A 381 -21.65 -35.58 -7.71
C MET A 381 -21.43 -35.85 -6.20
N HIS A 382 -21.36 -37.12 -5.79
CA HIS A 382 -21.20 -37.53 -4.38
C HIS A 382 -19.80 -37.28 -3.80
N VAL A 383 -18.74 -37.26 -4.61
CA VAL A 383 -17.35 -37.18 -4.10
C VAL A 383 -16.99 -35.74 -3.68
N LEU A 384 -17.43 -34.75 -4.45
CA LEU A 384 -17.15 -33.33 -4.21
C LEU A 384 -17.74 -32.83 -2.88
N VAL A 385 -18.91 -33.35 -2.48
CA VAL A 385 -19.59 -32.97 -1.24
C VAL A 385 -18.74 -33.33 -0.01
N ILE A 386 -18.11 -34.50 0.01
CA ILE A 386 -17.30 -34.98 1.14
C ILE A 386 -16.06 -34.08 1.35
N VAL A 387 -15.38 -33.70 0.27
CA VAL A 387 -14.21 -32.80 0.32
C VAL A 387 -14.61 -31.40 0.81
N GLY A 388 -15.75 -30.87 0.34
CA GLY A 388 -16.28 -29.59 0.80
C GLY A 388 -16.60 -29.58 2.30
N ILE A 389 -17.22 -30.65 2.82
CA ILE A 389 -17.51 -30.80 4.25
C ILE A 389 -16.23 -30.83 5.09
N LEU A 390 -15.20 -31.58 4.65
CA LEU A 390 -13.92 -31.65 5.38
C LEU A 390 -13.19 -30.30 5.42
N LEU A 391 -13.21 -29.53 4.34
CA LEU A 391 -12.65 -28.18 4.32
C LEU A 391 -13.41 -27.25 5.28
N VAL A 392 -14.74 -27.19 5.18
CA VAL A 392 -15.55 -26.34 6.08
C VAL A 392 -15.37 -26.73 7.55
N PHE A 393 -15.32 -28.03 7.86
CA PHE A 393 -15.04 -28.51 9.21
C PHE A 393 -13.67 -28.08 9.72
N THR A 394 -12.63 -28.16 8.89
CA THR A 394 -11.27 -27.70 9.23
C THR A 394 -11.25 -26.20 9.51
N LEU A 395 -11.87 -25.40 8.66
CA LEU A 395 -11.96 -23.95 8.85
C LEU A 395 -12.80 -23.57 10.09
N VAL A 396 -13.86 -24.32 10.41
CA VAL A 396 -14.65 -24.12 11.64
C VAL A 396 -13.87 -24.51 12.90
N LEU A 397 -13.10 -25.60 12.89
CA LEU A 397 -12.20 -25.92 14.00
C LEU A 397 -11.14 -24.84 14.21
N TYR A 398 -10.65 -24.25 13.12
CA TYR A 398 -9.71 -23.14 13.14
C TYR A 398 -10.34 -21.86 13.71
N GLU A 399 -11.59 -21.55 13.33
CA GLU A 399 -12.42 -20.47 13.89
C GLU A 399 -12.79 -20.67 15.37
N ILE A 400 -12.71 -21.91 15.88
CA ILE A 400 -12.87 -22.21 17.30
C ILE A 400 -11.53 -22.04 18.02
N HIS A 401 -10.43 -22.50 17.42
CA HIS A 401 -9.08 -22.39 17.98
C HIS A 401 -8.69 -20.92 18.20
N LEU A 402 -8.89 -20.06 17.22
CA LEU A 402 -8.30 -18.72 17.25
C LEU A 402 -9.21 -17.69 17.99
N ARG A 403 -10.53 -17.90 18.00
CA ARG A 403 -11.46 -17.34 19.02
C ARG A 403 -11.14 -17.77 20.44
N SER A 404 -10.54 -18.94 20.66
CA SER A 404 -10.23 -19.40 22.01
C SER A 404 -9.10 -18.59 22.65
N LEU A 405 -8.22 -17.99 21.84
CA LEU A 405 -6.99 -17.32 22.29
C LEU A 405 -7.26 -16.10 23.19
N PRO A 406 -6.32 -15.76 24.11
CA PRO A 406 -6.41 -14.55 24.93
C PRO A 406 -6.51 -13.26 24.10
N SER A 407 -5.87 -13.21 22.93
CA SER A 407 -5.89 -12.08 21.99
C SER A 407 -7.32 -11.69 21.59
N TYR A 408 -8.16 -12.65 21.19
CA TYR A 408 -9.56 -12.42 20.81
C TYR A 408 -10.39 -11.85 21.98
N ARG A 409 -10.08 -12.25 23.22
CA ARG A 409 -10.75 -11.74 24.43
C ARG A 409 -10.28 -10.32 24.76
N ALA A 410 -8.97 -10.09 24.68
CA ALA A 410 -8.33 -8.79 24.90
C ALA A 410 -8.74 -7.73 23.87
N ALA A 411 -9.06 -8.15 22.64
CA ALA A 411 -9.56 -7.29 21.58
C ALA A 411 -10.82 -6.49 21.95
N LYS A 412 -11.57 -6.89 22.97
CA LYS A 412 -12.79 -6.20 23.44
C LYS A 412 -12.48 -4.91 24.22
N TYR A 413 -11.27 -4.74 24.76
CA TYR A 413 -10.88 -3.51 25.48
C TYR A 413 -10.52 -2.33 24.56
N PHE A 414 -10.42 -2.57 23.25
CA PHE A 414 -9.99 -1.58 22.28
C PHE A 414 -11.02 -1.42 21.15
N PRO A 415 -11.33 -0.18 20.74
CA PRO A 415 -12.16 0.04 19.56
C PRO A 415 -11.47 -0.51 18.29
N GLY A 416 -12.30 -0.93 17.34
CA GLY A 416 -11.93 -1.50 16.06
C GLY A 416 -13.22 -1.77 15.28
N TYR A 417 -13.16 -1.88 13.94
CA TYR A 417 -14.32 -2.35 13.17
C TYR A 417 -14.51 -3.89 13.42
N PRO A 418 -15.44 -4.62 12.77
CA PRO A 418 -15.82 -6.02 13.10
C PRO A 418 -14.73 -7.10 13.15
N VAL A 419 -15.18 -8.35 13.33
CA VAL A 419 -14.37 -9.58 13.41
C VAL A 419 -15.14 -10.74 12.72
N TYR A 420 -15.07 -10.81 11.38
CA TYR A 420 -15.56 -11.91 10.51
C TYR A 420 -14.84 -13.25 10.80
N PRO A 421 -15.29 -14.44 10.36
CA PRO A 421 -14.73 -15.75 10.77
C PRO A 421 -13.71 -16.33 9.80
N VAL A 422 -12.64 -17.04 10.23
CA VAL A 422 -11.53 -17.70 9.45
C VAL A 422 -10.66 -16.72 8.68
N ILE A 423 -11.33 -15.64 8.34
CA ILE A 423 -10.96 -14.48 7.64
C ILE A 423 -11.53 -13.33 8.47
N GLN A 424 -11.00 -13.09 9.66
CA GLN A 424 -11.17 -11.85 10.41
C GLN A 424 -10.43 -10.71 9.71
N ASN A 425 -9.09 -10.49 9.77
CA ASN A 425 -8.37 -9.21 9.47
C ASN A 425 -7.29 -8.97 8.31
N VAL A 426 -6.47 -9.88 7.74
CA VAL A 426 -5.92 -9.80 6.31
C VAL A 426 -6.85 -9.44 5.05
N PHE A 427 -7.90 -8.56 5.09
CA PHE A 427 -8.66 -7.98 3.94
C PHE A 427 -9.12 -6.49 4.05
N ILE A 428 -8.57 -5.68 4.99
CA ILE A 428 -8.27 -4.23 4.75
C ILE A 428 -6.84 -3.72 5.15
N ALA A 429 -5.75 -4.21 4.51
CA ALA A 429 -4.36 -3.68 4.48
C ALA A 429 -3.31 -4.08 3.37
N LEU A 430 -3.56 -5.05 2.46
CA LEU A 430 -2.78 -5.50 1.28
C LEU A 430 -2.93 -4.42 0.23
N PHE A 431 -2.31 -4.60 -0.92
CA PHE A 431 -2.39 -3.80 -2.15
C PHE A 431 -2.12 -2.33 -2.03
N LYS A 432 -2.03 -1.80 -0.82
CA LYS A 432 -1.75 -0.42 -0.60
C LYS A 432 -0.35 -0.22 -1.10
N THR A 433 -0.28 0.62 -2.12
CA THR A 433 0.86 1.49 -2.27
C THR A 433 1.19 2.14 -0.92
N GLN A 434 2.45 2.44 -0.65
CA GLN A 434 2.89 3.02 0.64
C GLN A 434 2.01 4.22 1.03
N THR A 435 1.71 5.07 0.04
CA THR A 435 0.76 6.19 0.10
C THR A 435 -0.64 5.78 0.57
N GLY A 436 -1.23 4.74 -0.04
CA GLY A 436 -2.57 4.25 0.30
C GLY A 436 -2.63 3.58 1.67
N ALA A 437 -1.49 3.14 2.22
CA ALA A 437 -1.41 2.59 3.56
C ALA A 437 -1.34 3.70 4.60
N PHE A 438 -0.44 4.66 4.39
CA PHE A 438 -0.25 5.82 5.26
C PHE A 438 -1.53 6.62 5.42
N TYR A 439 -2.13 7.11 4.31
CA TYR A 439 -3.32 7.96 4.38
C TYR A 439 -4.50 7.29 5.06
N GLN A 440 -4.62 5.99 4.87
CA GLN A 440 -5.73 5.27 5.46
C GLN A 440 -5.55 5.13 6.98
N ALA A 441 -4.34 4.94 7.51
CA ALA A 441 -4.09 5.01 8.95
C ALA A 441 -4.47 6.36 9.58
N ARG A 442 -4.20 7.47 8.90
CA ARG A 442 -4.62 8.81 9.33
C ARG A 442 -6.15 9.00 9.23
N GLY A 443 -6.80 8.41 8.22
CA GLY A 443 -8.27 8.32 8.16
C GLY A 443 -8.84 7.47 9.30
N TRP A 444 -8.11 6.44 9.69
CA TRP A 444 -8.50 5.49 10.71
C TRP A 444 -8.38 6.03 12.15
N ALA A 445 -7.37 6.85 12.46
CA ALA A 445 -7.29 7.57 13.75
C ALA A 445 -8.47 8.50 13.97
N ARG A 446 -8.83 9.25 12.92
CA ARG A 446 -10.00 10.13 12.92
C ARG A 446 -11.30 9.35 13.16
N ASN A 447 -11.49 8.21 12.48
CA ASN A 447 -12.68 7.35 12.66
C ASN A 447 -12.84 6.77 14.09
N PHE A 448 -11.78 6.77 14.91
CA PHE A 448 -11.85 6.37 16.32
C PHE A 448 -11.77 7.52 17.33
N ASN A 449 -11.91 8.76 16.84
CA ASN A 449 -11.78 10.00 17.61
C ASN A 449 -10.43 10.10 18.33
N HIS A 450 -9.33 9.77 17.62
CA HIS A 450 -7.95 9.78 18.12
C HIS A 450 -7.69 8.92 19.37
N ARG A 451 -8.52 7.90 19.61
CA ARG A 451 -8.31 6.90 20.66
C ARG A 451 -7.51 5.71 20.16
N THR A 452 -6.62 5.19 21.02
CA THR A 452 -5.93 3.92 20.82
C THR A 452 -6.91 2.81 20.47
N TYR A 453 -6.51 1.98 19.51
CA TYR A 453 -7.40 1.05 18.82
C TYR A 453 -6.69 -0.24 18.45
N ARG A 454 -7.46 -1.29 18.14
CA ARG A 454 -6.93 -2.60 17.75
C ARG A 454 -6.92 -2.88 16.25
N MET A 455 -6.03 -3.80 15.92
CA MET A 455 -5.76 -4.46 14.66
C MET A 455 -5.50 -5.93 15.04
N LEU A 456 -6.53 -6.73 15.30
CA LEU A 456 -6.30 -8.16 15.53
C LEU A 456 -5.80 -8.74 14.19
N ILE A 457 -4.52 -9.06 13.94
CA ILE A 457 -4.09 -9.68 12.66
C ILE A 457 -3.69 -11.13 12.91
N GLN A 458 -3.99 -12.01 11.94
CA GLN A 458 -3.93 -13.48 11.96
C GLN A 458 -3.54 -14.11 13.33
N GLY A 459 -4.56 -14.33 14.20
CA GLY A 459 -4.47 -14.87 15.56
C GLY A 459 -4.10 -13.92 16.70
N VAL A 460 -3.51 -12.77 16.41
CA VAL A 460 -2.82 -11.94 17.39
C VAL A 460 -3.41 -10.54 17.50
N LEU A 461 -3.28 -9.91 18.67
CA LEU A 461 -3.73 -8.55 18.92
C LEU A 461 -2.61 -7.54 18.65
N PHE A 462 -2.69 -6.82 17.53
CA PHE A 462 -1.90 -5.61 17.37
C PHE A 462 -2.70 -4.43 17.93
N VAL A 463 -2.13 -3.65 18.83
CA VAL A 463 -2.69 -2.36 19.27
C VAL A 463 -1.89 -1.25 18.61
N GLN A 464 -2.54 -0.21 18.05
CA GLN A 464 -1.80 1.00 17.66
C GLN A 464 -2.22 2.15 18.57
N CYS A 465 -1.25 2.60 19.36
CA CYS A 465 -1.35 3.57 20.43
C CYS A 465 -1.27 4.98 19.84
N ILE A 466 -2.33 5.76 20.04
CA ILE A 466 -2.46 7.16 19.60
C ILE A 466 -2.99 8.07 20.70
N HIS A 467 -3.15 7.52 21.91
CA HIS A 467 -3.48 8.24 23.13
C HIS A 467 -2.31 8.10 24.12
N HIS A 468 -1.98 9.19 24.81
CA HIS A 468 -0.74 9.29 25.58
C HIS A 468 -0.63 8.22 26.68
N ARG A 469 -1.73 7.77 27.29
CA ARG A 469 -1.74 6.79 28.40
C ARG A 469 -1.29 5.40 27.97
N ASP A 470 -1.69 4.97 26.78
CA ASP A 470 -1.29 3.65 26.25
C ASP A 470 0.18 3.67 25.80
N VAL A 471 0.66 4.83 25.35
CA VAL A 471 2.08 5.09 24.98
C VAL A 471 2.97 5.17 26.22
N GLU A 472 2.50 5.84 27.27
CA GLU A 472 3.13 5.95 28.59
C GLU A 472 3.40 4.59 29.21
N MET A 473 2.37 3.72 29.29
CA MET A 473 2.52 2.35 29.77
C MET A 473 3.59 1.57 28.99
N LEU A 474 3.57 1.67 27.66
CA LEU A 474 4.48 0.92 26.80
C LEU A 474 5.93 1.42 26.85
N LEU A 475 6.13 2.75 26.88
CA LEU A 475 7.46 3.37 26.76
C LEU A 475 8.13 3.64 28.11
N SER A 476 7.39 3.76 29.22
CA SER A 476 7.97 3.81 30.58
C SER A 476 8.55 2.46 31.01
N SER A 477 8.02 1.35 30.49
CA SER A 477 8.39 0.01 30.93
C SER A 477 9.85 -0.37 30.59
N SER A 478 10.58 -0.78 31.63
CA SER A 478 11.90 -1.43 31.52
C SER A 478 11.85 -2.88 31.02
N ARG A 479 10.65 -3.49 30.95
CA ARG A 479 10.44 -4.90 30.57
C ARG A 479 9.97 -5.05 29.12
N LEU A 480 9.09 -4.16 28.66
CA LEU A 480 8.52 -4.16 27.30
C LEU A 480 9.48 -3.52 26.26
N ILE A 481 10.78 -3.78 26.41
CA ILE A 481 11.83 -3.21 25.56
C ILE A 481 11.96 -3.90 24.21
N THR A 482 11.56 -5.18 24.12
CA THR A 482 11.70 -5.99 22.91
C THR A 482 10.94 -5.32 21.77
N LYS A 483 11.65 -5.08 20.67
CA LYS A 483 11.04 -4.66 19.40
C LYS A 483 9.89 -5.60 19.05
N SER A 484 8.88 -5.11 18.33
CA SER A 484 7.96 -6.03 17.68
C SER A 484 8.77 -6.96 16.79
N PRO A 485 8.20 -8.07 16.34
CA PRO A 485 8.52 -8.42 15.00
C PRO A 485 8.10 -7.19 14.11
N LEU A 486 9.13 -6.53 13.53
CA LEU A 486 9.16 -5.52 12.45
C LEU A 486 10.63 -5.29 11.98
N TYR A 487 11.62 -5.77 12.73
CA TYR A 487 13.00 -5.29 12.74
C TYR A 487 14.03 -6.31 12.22
N LYS A 488 13.77 -7.64 12.17
CA LYS A 488 14.65 -8.70 11.62
C LYS A 488 15.04 -8.58 10.13
N LEU A 489 14.75 -7.45 9.50
CA LEU A 489 14.43 -7.34 8.07
C LEU A 489 15.22 -6.22 7.43
N ILE A 490 15.34 -5.15 8.22
CA ILE A 490 16.55 -4.38 8.28
C ILE A 490 17.72 -5.13 8.95
N VAL A 491 17.58 -6.31 9.59
CA VAL A 491 18.77 -7.10 10.05
C VAL A 491 19.68 -7.52 8.88
N PRO A 492 19.19 -8.00 7.72
CA PRO A 492 20.01 -8.09 6.52
C PRO A 492 20.74 -6.80 6.13
N PHE A 493 20.19 -5.62 6.44
CA PHE A 493 20.75 -4.31 6.10
C PHE A 493 21.74 -3.78 7.17
N ILE A 494 21.37 -3.79 8.45
CA ILE A 494 22.11 -3.17 9.57
C ILE A 494 22.49 -4.15 10.71
N GLY A 495 22.30 -5.45 10.52
CA GLY A 495 22.55 -6.46 11.56
C GLY A 495 21.62 -6.37 12.76
N ASP A 496 21.95 -7.07 13.84
CA ASP A 496 21.24 -7.04 15.13
C ASP A 496 21.92 -6.03 16.09
N GLY A 497 22.22 -4.83 15.61
CA GLY A 497 22.83 -3.74 16.39
C GLY A 497 21.89 -3.11 17.42
N LEU A 498 22.22 -1.91 17.91
CA LEU A 498 21.51 -1.22 18.99
C LEU A 498 20.01 -1.03 18.74
N LEU A 499 19.59 -0.82 17.47
CA LEU A 499 18.17 -0.68 17.13
C LEU A 499 17.40 -1.98 17.38
N ASN A 500 17.94 -3.11 16.91
CA ASN A 500 17.22 -4.37 16.74
C ASN A 500 17.33 -5.29 17.96
N SER A 501 18.52 -5.36 18.55
CA SER A 501 18.86 -6.25 19.67
C SER A 501 17.94 -6.11 20.90
N THR A 502 17.91 -7.13 21.74
CA THR A 502 17.11 -7.16 22.99
C THR A 502 17.91 -7.80 24.12
N GLY A 503 17.46 -7.61 25.37
CA GLY A 503 18.11 -8.20 26.54
C GLY A 503 19.57 -7.76 26.71
N GLU A 504 20.43 -8.69 27.12
CA GLU A 504 21.81 -8.42 27.51
C GLU A 504 22.67 -7.79 26.41
N LYS A 505 22.61 -8.29 25.16
CA LYS A 505 23.30 -7.68 24.01
C LYS A 505 22.94 -6.21 23.87
N TRP A 506 21.64 -5.88 23.95
CA TRP A 506 21.19 -4.49 23.87
C TRP A 506 21.72 -3.63 25.04
N HIS A 507 21.65 -4.12 26.28
CA HIS A 507 22.18 -3.41 27.45
C HIS A 507 23.70 -3.17 27.32
N GLN A 508 24.45 -4.16 26.85
CA GLN A 508 25.90 -4.07 26.64
C GLN A 508 26.24 -3.03 25.57
N ARG A 509 25.64 -3.13 24.36
CA ARG A 509 25.84 -2.16 23.27
C ARG A 509 25.45 -0.75 23.71
N ARG A 510 24.30 -0.58 24.39
CA ARG A 510 23.83 0.72 24.90
C ARG A 510 24.81 1.30 25.93
N LYS A 511 25.41 0.48 26.81
CA LYS A 511 26.43 0.90 27.79
C LYS A 511 27.71 1.39 27.10
N ILE A 512 28.19 0.69 26.08
CA ILE A 512 29.40 1.06 25.30
C ILE A 512 29.17 2.38 24.56
N LEU A 513 27.99 2.55 23.94
CA LEU A 513 27.72 3.66 23.01
C LEU A 513 27.25 4.96 23.69
N THR A 514 26.53 4.90 24.80
CA THR A 514 25.92 6.10 25.42
C THR A 514 26.93 7.20 25.80
N PRO A 515 28.15 6.91 26.31
CA PRO A 515 29.16 7.93 26.57
C PRO A 515 29.59 8.73 25.34
N THR A 516 29.52 8.15 24.13
CA THR A 516 30.00 8.78 22.89
C THR A 516 29.13 9.95 22.42
N PHE A 517 27.91 10.07 22.98
CA PHE A 517 26.94 11.13 22.69
C PHE A 517 26.77 12.10 23.88
N HIS A 518 27.75 12.16 24.78
CA HIS A 518 27.77 13.06 25.93
C HIS A 518 28.18 14.49 25.55
N PHE A 519 27.61 15.51 26.22
CA PHE A 519 27.69 16.92 25.79
C PHE A 519 29.11 17.48 25.59
N ASN A 520 30.09 17.03 26.39
CA ASN A 520 31.50 17.42 26.23
C ASN A 520 32.08 17.06 24.85
N ILE A 521 31.64 15.94 24.25
CA ILE A 521 32.12 15.49 22.93
C ILE A 521 31.49 16.35 21.82
N LEU A 522 30.27 16.84 22.02
CA LEU A 522 29.50 17.60 21.03
C LEU A 522 30.12 18.95 20.67
N GLN A 523 30.89 19.55 21.59
CA GLN A 523 31.72 20.73 21.29
C GLN A 523 32.73 20.45 20.17
N GLY A 524 33.22 19.22 20.05
CA GLY A 524 34.11 18.78 18.97
C GLY A 524 33.41 18.62 17.61
N PHE A 525 32.08 18.55 17.57
CA PHE A 525 31.30 18.35 16.34
C PHE A 525 30.90 19.68 15.67
N LEU A 526 30.85 20.80 16.42
CA LEU A 526 30.46 22.10 15.87
C LEU A 526 31.28 22.53 14.65
N GLN A 527 32.59 22.28 14.64
CA GLN A 527 33.45 22.60 13.49
C GLN A 527 32.96 21.87 12.22
N THR A 528 32.71 20.57 12.33
CA THR A 528 32.20 19.74 11.23
C THR A 528 30.83 20.22 10.77
N PHE A 529 29.93 20.54 11.71
CA PHE A 529 28.63 21.12 11.38
C PHE A 529 28.79 22.45 10.62
N HIS A 530 29.67 23.35 11.08
CA HIS A 530 29.96 24.62 10.40
C HIS A 530 30.61 24.46 9.03
N GLU A 531 31.42 23.42 8.81
CA GLU A 531 32.01 23.11 7.51
C GLU A 531 30.97 22.58 6.51
N GLU A 532 30.13 21.61 6.91
CA GLU A 532 29.08 21.08 6.03
C GLU A 532 27.94 22.08 5.79
N CYS A 533 27.57 22.89 6.80
CA CYS A 533 26.62 23.99 6.61
C CYS A 533 27.15 25.06 5.64
N ARG A 534 28.45 25.39 5.65
CA ARG A 534 29.03 26.29 4.64
C ARG A 534 28.96 25.71 3.23
N LYS A 535 29.18 24.41 3.06
CA LYS A 535 28.99 23.73 1.75
C LYS A 535 27.53 23.81 1.29
N LEU A 536 26.58 23.58 2.19
CA LEU A 536 25.14 23.69 1.93
C LEU A 536 24.75 25.09 1.45
N VAL A 537 25.11 26.13 2.22
CA VAL A 537 24.82 27.53 1.88
C VAL A 537 25.46 27.92 0.55
N THR A 538 26.72 27.55 0.32
CA THR A 538 27.41 27.84 -0.96
C THR A 538 26.68 27.26 -2.18
N GLN A 539 26.03 26.09 -2.04
CA GLN A 539 25.24 25.51 -3.14
C GLN A 539 23.85 26.17 -3.27
N ILE A 540 23.24 26.61 -2.17
CA ILE A 540 22.00 27.41 -2.18
C ILE A 540 22.23 28.77 -2.85
N ASP A 541 23.31 29.47 -2.50
CA ASP A 541 23.71 30.75 -3.10
C ASP A 541 23.91 30.62 -4.61
N LYS A 542 24.57 29.53 -5.03
CA LYS A 542 24.81 29.21 -6.44
C LYS A 542 23.53 28.90 -7.21
N ASP A 543 22.62 28.12 -6.64
CA ASP A 543 21.31 27.84 -7.25
C ASP A 543 20.49 29.14 -7.37
N SER A 544 20.44 29.92 -6.29
CA SER A 544 19.74 31.21 -6.20
C SER A 544 20.25 32.23 -7.23
N ALA A 545 21.57 32.40 -7.34
CA ALA A 545 22.20 33.26 -8.34
C ALA A 545 21.96 32.81 -9.79
N GLN A 546 21.54 31.56 -10.01
CA GLN A 546 21.15 31.01 -11.32
C GLN A 546 19.63 30.97 -11.53
N GLY A 547 18.83 31.40 -10.55
CA GLY A 547 17.36 31.31 -10.59
C GLY A 547 16.83 29.88 -10.52
N ILE A 548 17.62 28.93 -10.04
CA ILE A 548 17.30 27.49 -9.99
C ILE A 548 16.64 27.15 -8.66
N THR A 549 15.55 26.38 -8.69
CA THR A 549 14.93 25.84 -7.48
C THR A 549 15.80 24.74 -6.86
N THR A 550 16.44 25.03 -5.73
CA THR A 550 17.24 24.08 -4.96
C THR A 550 16.46 22.83 -4.57
N LYS A 551 17.08 21.66 -4.75
CA LYS A 551 16.52 20.37 -4.34
C LYS A 551 17.03 20.02 -2.94
N LEU A 552 16.18 20.22 -1.92
CA LEU A 552 16.57 20.01 -0.52
C LEU A 552 16.96 18.57 -0.19
N GLN A 553 16.28 17.55 -0.74
CA GLN A 553 16.50 16.15 -0.33
C GLN A 553 17.93 15.64 -0.59
N PRO A 554 18.51 15.74 -1.81
CA PRO A 554 19.88 15.26 -2.04
C PRO A 554 20.93 16.01 -1.20
N LEU A 555 20.76 17.31 -1.01
CA LEU A 555 21.67 18.15 -0.23
C LEU A 555 21.58 17.82 1.26
N SER A 556 20.37 17.67 1.80
CA SER A 556 20.15 17.32 3.22
C SER A 556 20.77 15.95 3.53
N THR A 557 20.47 14.93 2.74
CA THR A 557 21.05 13.58 2.88
C THR A 557 22.57 13.56 2.67
N GLN A 558 23.14 14.45 1.86
CA GLN A 558 24.60 14.58 1.69
C GLN A 558 25.26 15.22 2.92
N VAL A 559 24.72 16.35 3.40
CA VAL A 559 25.21 17.07 4.58
C VAL A 559 25.18 16.17 5.81
N THR A 560 24.08 15.46 6.05
CA THR A 560 23.94 14.60 7.23
C THR A 560 24.80 13.34 7.14
N LEU A 561 25.03 12.79 5.95
CA LEU A 561 25.93 11.63 5.76
C LEU A 561 27.40 12.02 6.00
N ASN A 562 27.86 13.12 5.42
CA ASN A 562 29.20 13.67 5.69
C ASN A 562 29.38 13.94 7.19
N THR A 563 28.36 14.54 7.81
CA THR A 563 28.34 14.86 9.24
C THR A 563 28.50 13.61 10.09
N ILE A 564 27.65 12.58 9.95
CA ILE A 564 27.70 11.39 10.81
C ILE A 564 29.01 10.60 10.61
N CYS A 565 29.52 10.52 9.38
CA CYS A 565 30.80 9.84 9.12
C CYS A 565 31.98 10.58 9.75
N GLU A 566 32.03 11.91 9.68
CA GLU A 566 33.13 12.67 10.29
C GLU A 566 33.03 12.73 11.82
N THR A 567 31.83 12.93 12.38
CA THR A 567 31.65 13.05 13.85
C THR A 567 31.62 11.72 14.59
N ALA A 568 30.87 10.72 14.10
CA ALA A 568 30.67 9.46 14.81
C ALA A 568 31.62 8.35 14.32
N MET A 569 31.95 8.31 13.03
CA MET A 569 32.90 7.31 12.50
C MET A 569 34.34 7.81 12.43
N GLY A 570 34.57 9.13 12.59
CA GLY A 570 35.88 9.74 12.59
C GLY A 570 36.56 9.74 11.21
N ILE A 571 35.78 9.77 10.12
CA ILE A 571 36.27 9.81 8.73
C ILE A 571 35.57 10.93 7.96
N LYS A 572 36.36 11.87 7.45
CA LYS A 572 35.89 12.90 6.52
C LYS A 572 35.62 12.24 5.16
N LEU A 573 34.39 12.35 4.67
CA LEU A 573 34.03 11.87 3.33
C LEU A 573 34.43 12.92 2.29
N ASP A 574 35.43 12.58 1.47
CA ASP A 574 35.60 13.24 0.17
C ASP A 574 34.46 12.81 -0.77
N THR A 575 34.08 13.69 -1.70
CA THR A 575 33.01 13.44 -2.68
C THR A 575 33.39 12.29 -3.60
N SER A 576 32.90 11.11 -3.27
CA SER A 576 33.29 9.83 -3.84
C SER A 576 32.09 9.07 -4.38
N GLU A 577 32.29 8.33 -5.46
CA GLU A 577 31.25 7.52 -6.12
C GLU A 577 30.58 6.55 -5.14
N SER A 578 31.33 6.02 -4.18
CA SER A 578 30.83 5.13 -3.12
C SER A 578 29.77 5.78 -2.22
N ALA A 579 29.91 7.08 -1.89
CA ALA A 579 28.93 7.79 -1.06
C ALA A 579 27.60 8.09 -1.81
N GLU A 580 27.65 8.37 -3.11
CA GLU A 580 26.44 8.48 -3.94
C GLU A 580 25.78 7.10 -4.17
N LEU A 581 26.60 6.06 -4.35
CA LEU A 581 26.14 4.68 -4.45
C LEU A 581 25.47 4.20 -3.15
N TYR A 582 26.01 4.56 -1.98
CA TYR A 582 25.41 4.29 -0.67
C TYR A 582 24.01 4.94 -0.56
N LYS A 583 23.91 6.27 -0.75
CA LYS A 583 22.65 7.02 -0.66
C LYS A 583 21.58 6.52 -1.65
N SER A 584 21.97 6.24 -2.89
CA SER A 584 21.03 5.76 -3.91
C SER A 584 20.53 4.35 -3.63
N ASN A 585 21.38 3.44 -3.14
CA ASN A 585 20.96 2.09 -2.77
C ASN A 585 20.09 2.07 -1.50
N ILE A 586 20.32 2.94 -0.50
CA ILE A 586 19.44 3.01 0.70
C ILE A 586 17.99 3.24 0.32
N ARG A 587 17.71 4.08 -0.68
CA ARG A 587 16.33 4.29 -1.13
C ARG A 587 15.71 3.02 -1.73
N GLU A 588 16.46 2.25 -2.50
CA GLU A 588 16.00 0.97 -3.04
C GLU A 588 15.89 -0.12 -1.97
N VAL A 589 16.78 -0.12 -0.97
CA VAL A 589 16.63 -0.90 0.27
C VAL A 589 15.34 -0.50 0.97
N GLY A 590 15.05 0.79 1.18
CA GLY A 590 13.81 1.27 1.78
C GLY A 590 12.56 1.07 0.91
N ILE A 591 12.68 0.66 -0.36
CA ILE A 591 11.57 0.34 -1.26
C ILE A 591 11.31 -1.17 -1.28
N ILE A 592 12.35 -2.00 -1.38
CA ILE A 592 12.27 -3.45 -1.14
C ILE A 592 11.77 -3.64 0.30
N ILE A 593 12.49 -3.06 1.25
CA ILE A 593 12.12 -2.80 2.64
C ILE A 593 11.10 -1.63 2.80
N GLU A 594 10.21 -1.42 1.81
CA GLU A 594 8.80 -1.05 2.08
C GLU A 594 7.71 -1.91 1.39
N ARG A 595 8.08 -2.97 0.63
CA ARG A 595 7.17 -4.08 0.32
C ARG A 595 6.52 -4.81 1.65
N ARG A 596 7.17 -5.65 2.53
CA ARG A 596 6.59 -6.85 3.28
C ARG A 596 5.55 -6.30 4.30
N ALA A 597 5.71 -5.02 4.65
CA ALA A 597 4.80 -4.12 5.38
C ALA A 597 3.35 -4.01 4.93
N MET A 598 3.04 -4.40 3.70
CA MET A 598 1.67 -4.39 3.21
C MET A 598 1.15 -5.82 2.98
N ASN A 599 1.99 -6.84 3.07
CA ASN A 599 1.93 -7.92 2.09
C ASN A 599 2.59 -9.22 2.68
N PRO A 600 1.80 -10.25 3.05
CA PRO A 600 2.21 -11.34 3.94
C PRO A 600 3.13 -12.42 3.39
N LEU A 601 2.99 -12.91 2.15
CA LEU A 601 3.95 -13.93 1.68
C LEU A 601 5.36 -13.51 1.28
N LEU A 602 5.92 -12.39 1.73
CA LEU A 602 7.39 -12.36 1.73
C LEU A 602 7.94 -12.53 3.15
N PHE A 603 7.08 -12.82 4.15
CA PHE A 603 7.41 -13.34 5.49
C PHE A 603 8.38 -14.54 5.58
N ASP A 604 7.88 -15.78 5.58
CA ASP A 604 8.62 -17.06 5.52
C ASP A 604 9.74 -17.07 4.45
N ASP A 605 10.99 -16.96 4.90
CA ASP A 605 12.10 -16.56 4.04
C ASP A 605 12.30 -17.42 2.77
N ARG A 606 11.80 -18.67 2.74
CA ARG A 606 11.88 -19.60 1.59
C ARG A 606 11.38 -19.03 0.26
N ILE A 607 10.41 -18.13 0.28
CA ILE A 607 9.83 -17.54 -0.95
C ILE A 607 10.15 -16.07 -1.11
N TYR A 608 10.57 -15.41 -0.04
CA TYR A 608 11.43 -14.25 -0.23
C TYR A 608 12.69 -14.62 -1.05
N GLU A 609 13.18 -15.84 -0.86
CA GLU A 609 14.21 -16.49 -1.68
C GLU A 609 13.69 -16.93 -3.06
N ILE A 610 12.74 -17.87 -3.15
CA ILE A 610 12.30 -18.45 -4.44
C ILE A 610 11.75 -17.40 -5.43
N SER A 611 11.07 -16.35 -4.97
CA SER A 611 10.58 -15.28 -5.86
C SER A 611 11.68 -14.41 -6.49
N GLY A 612 12.96 -14.70 -6.20
CA GLY A 612 14.14 -14.02 -6.77
C GLY A 612 14.60 -12.78 -6.00
N TYR A 613 13.99 -12.49 -4.85
CA TYR A 613 14.08 -11.15 -4.26
C TYR A 613 15.02 -10.99 -3.08
N LYS A 614 15.27 -12.04 -2.30
CA LYS A 614 16.47 -12.06 -1.44
C LYS A 614 17.70 -11.75 -2.29
N ALA A 615 17.83 -12.33 -3.48
CA ALA A 615 18.89 -12.03 -4.43
C ALA A 615 18.87 -10.57 -4.96
N LYS A 616 17.70 -9.93 -5.09
CA LYS A 616 17.61 -8.49 -5.41
C LYS A 616 18.14 -7.63 -4.26
N LEU A 617 17.75 -7.92 -3.01
CA LEU A 617 18.24 -7.19 -1.83
C LEU A 617 19.73 -7.42 -1.61
N ASP A 618 20.21 -8.68 -1.64
CA ASP A 618 21.63 -9.06 -1.49
C ASP A 618 22.53 -8.40 -2.56
N ARG A 619 21.97 -8.03 -3.74
CA ARG A 619 22.68 -7.25 -4.77
C ARG A 619 22.82 -5.76 -4.41
N ILE A 620 21.81 -5.19 -3.76
CA ILE A 620 21.73 -3.77 -3.38
C ILE A 620 22.45 -3.51 -2.05
N LEU A 621 22.49 -4.50 -1.15
CA LEU A 621 23.22 -4.44 0.11
C LEU A 621 24.74 -4.53 -0.07
N ARG A 622 25.24 -5.26 -1.07
CA ARG A 622 26.68 -5.39 -1.33
C ARG A 622 27.45 -4.06 -1.39
N PRO A 623 27.05 -3.02 -2.15
CA PRO A 623 27.73 -1.73 -2.14
C PRO A 623 27.55 -0.97 -0.81
N ILE A 624 26.42 -1.14 -0.11
CA ILE A 624 26.17 -0.54 1.20
C ILE A 624 27.15 -1.10 2.25
N HIS A 625 27.26 -2.42 2.34
CA HIS A 625 28.20 -3.08 3.24
C HIS A 625 29.66 -2.87 2.82
N ALA A 626 29.95 -2.69 1.52
CA ALA A 626 31.30 -2.31 1.09
C ALA A 626 31.69 -0.94 1.68
N PHE A 627 30.83 0.07 1.55
CA PHE A 627 31.05 1.41 2.09
C PHE A 627 31.26 1.43 3.62
N THR A 628 30.45 0.69 4.39
CA THR A 628 30.62 0.64 5.86
C THR A 628 31.83 -0.18 6.28
N ASN A 629 32.19 -1.25 5.55
CA ASN A 629 33.46 -1.95 5.77
C ASN A 629 34.68 -1.10 5.38
N ASP A 630 34.59 -0.21 4.39
CA ASP A 630 35.65 0.75 4.05
C ASP A 630 35.89 1.73 5.19
N ILE A 631 34.81 2.30 5.75
CA ILE A 631 34.84 3.14 6.96
C ILE A 631 35.52 2.41 8.12
N ILE A 632 35.12 1.17 8.42
CA ILE A 632 35.72 0.36 9.49
C ILE A 632 37.22 0.12 9.23
N ARG A 633 37.59 -0.25 8.00
CA ARG A 633 39.00 -0.52 7.63
C ARG A 633 39.87 0.71 7.75
N GLN A 634 39.40 1.87 7.27
CA GLN A 634 40.13 3.14 7.32
C GLN A 634 40.26 3.64 8.76
N ARG A 635 39.21 3.60 9.59
CA ARG A 635 39.33 4.05 10.98
C ARG A 635 40.21 3.12 11.80
N ARG A 636 40.09 1.80 11.61
CA ARG A 636 40.90 0.80 12.33
C ARG A 636 42.40 0.92 12.05
N SER A 637 42.81 1.33 10.85
CA SER A 637 44.23 1.58 10.55
C SER A 637 44.74 2.86 11.21
N THR A 638 43.99 3.97 11.13
CA THR A 638 44.31 5.23 11.82
C THR A 638 44.37 5.06 13.35
N PHE A 639 43.41 4.32 13.92
CA PHE A 639 43.34 4.02 15.35
C PHE A 639 44.58 3.24 15.82
N ARG A 640 44.97 2.18 15.10
CA ARG A 640 46.21 1.41 15.39
C ARG A 640 47.50 2.21 15.18
N ALA A 641 47.52 3.18 14.28
CA ALA A 641 48.66 4.09 14.13
C ALA A 641 48.76 5.11 15.28
N THR A 642 47.66 5.35 16.00
CA THR A 642 47.57 6.33 17.10
C THR A 642 47.73 5.67 18.48
N MET A 643 47.25 4.44 18.67
CA MET A 643 47.44 3.64 19.89
C MET A 643 48.64 2.70 19.76
N GLN A 644 49.76 3.06 20.41
CA GLN A 644 50.91 2.16 20.55
C GLN A 644 50.82 1.23 21.78
N ASP A 645 49.99 1.56 22.78
CA ASP A 645 49.81 0.75 23.99
C ASP A 645 48.38 0.89 24.52
N VAL A 646 47.63 -0.22 24.58
CA VAL A 646 46.21 -0.27 24.94
C VAL A 646 45.98 -0.22 26.45
N ASP A 647 46.90 -0.79 27.24
CA ASP A 647 46.79 -0.86 28.70
C ASP A 647 47.15 0.47 29.38
N SER A 648 47.70 1.43 28.62
CA SER A 648 48.18 2.73 29.12
C SER A 648 47.07 3.75 29.48
N TYR A 649 45.79 3.45 29.22
CA TYR A 649 44.66 4.38 29.41
C TYR A 649 43.66 3.92 30.50
N PRO A 650 43.66 4.56 31.70
CA PRO A 650 42.60 4.39 32.69
C PRO A 650 41.22 4.78 32.13
N GLU A 651 40.16 4.06 32.51
CA GLU A 651 38.79 4.36 32.04
C GLU A 651 38.35 5.79 32.38
N GLU A 652 38.85 6.35 33.49
CA GLU A 652 38.58 7.73 33.93
C GLU A 652 39.15 8.79 32.96
N ASN A 653 40.27 8.50 32.29
CA ASN A 653 40.94 9.45 31.39
C ASN A 653 40.34 9.51 29.98
N ARG A 654 39.39 8.62 29.63
CA ARG A 654 38.64 8.69 28.36
C ARG A 654 37.84 9.99 28.18
N TYR A 655 37.55 10.71 29.27
CA TYR A 655 36.54 11.78 29.30
C TYR A 655 37.06 13.14 29.76
N THR A 656 38.32 13.23 30.20
CA THR A 656 38.93 14.43 30.82
C THR A 656 39.99 15.10 29.94
N ASN A 657 40.58 14.38 28.98
CA ASN A 657 41.70 14.88 28.19
C ASN A 657 41.21 15.70 26.97
N ILE A 658 41.05 17.01 27.18
CA ILE A 658 40.54 18.02 26.22
C ILE A 658 41.28 18.02 24.85
N LYS A 659 42.45 17.38 24.74
CA LYS A 659 43.31 17.40 23.55
C LYS A 659 42.97 16.39 22.45
N GLN A 660 42.09 15.41 22.66
CA GLN A 660 41.73 14.42 21.63
C GLN A 660 40.21 14.24 21.46
N ARG A 661 39.75 14.25 20.19
CA ARG A 661 38.38 13.89 19.81
C ARG A 661 38.28 12.37 19.69
N TYR A 662 37.53 11.73 20.58
CA TYR A 662 37.13 10.33 20.41
C TYR A 662 35.85 10.24 19.58
N ALA A 663 35.90 9.50 18.48
CA ALA A 663 34.74 9.13 17.68
C ALA A 663 33.98 7.96 18.35
N MET A 664 32.71 7.75 17.97
CA MET A 664 31.93 6.61 18.47
C MET A 664 32.56 5.27 18.03
N LEU A 665 33.07 5.19 16.80
CA LEU A 665 33.79 4.02 16.29
C LEU A 665 35.10 3.71 17.05
N ASP A 666 35.74 4.71 17.68
CA ASP A 666 36.91 4.45 18.55
C ASP A 666 36.53 3.70 19.81
N SER A 667 35.33 3.97 20.36
CA SER A 667 34.81 3.27 21.54
C SER A 667 34.42 1.82 21.21
N LEU A 668 33.97 1.57 19.98
CA LEU A 668 33.72 0.21 19.47
C LEU A 668 35.03 -0.56 19.24
N LEU A 669 36.06 0.06 18.66
CA LEU A 669 37.38 -0.55 18.49
C LEU A 669 38.09 -0.84 19.82
N LEU A 670 37.91 0.03 20.82
CA LEU A 670 38.42 -0.19 22.18
C LEU A 670 37.62 -1.28 22.92
N ALA A 671 36.32 -1.41 22.67
CA ALA A 671 35.53 -2.54 23.18
C ALA A 671 35.94 -3.88 22.51
N GLU A 672 36.37 -3.87 21.25
CA GLU A 672 36.91 -5.06 20.55
C GLU A 672 38.25 -5.50 21.15
N ALA A 673 39.16 -4.57 21.43
CA ALA A 673 40.41 -4.86 22.14
C ALA A 673 40.15 -5.50 23.54
N ASN A 674 39.05 -5.11 24.20
CA ASN A 674 38.61 -5.66 25.47
C ASN A 674 37.75 -6.94 25.35
N ASN A 675 37.61 -7.54 24.16
CA ASN A 675 36.77 -8.71 23.88
C ASN A 675 35.27 -8.53 24.24
N GLN A 676 34.78 -7.29 24.28
CA GLN A 676 33.39 -6.95 24.59
C GLN A 676 32.49 -6.89 23.34
N ILE A 677 33.10 -6.72 22.17
CA ILE A 677 32.43 -6.74 20.87
C ILE A 677 33.36 -7.39 19.84
N ASP A 678 32.76 -8.02 18.85
CA ASP A 678 33.42 -8.71 17.75
C ASP A 678 33.36 -7.89 16.46
N ALA A 679 34.12 -8.31 15.44
CA ALA A 679 34.18 -7.58 14.17
C ALA A 679 32.84 -7.54 13.42
N GLU A 680 31.97 -8.54 13.59
CA GLU A 680 30.58 -8.47 13.11
C GLU A 680 29.78 -7.47 13.92
N GLY A 681 29.84 -7.53 15.26
CA GLY A 681 29.22 -6.53 16.14
C GLY A 681 29.58 -5.07 15.82
N ILE A 682 30.84 -4.78 15.48
CA ILE A 682 31.24 -3.44 15.02
C ILE A 682 30.51 -3.07 13.72
N ARG A 683 30.40 -4.01 12.77
CA ARG A 683 29.67 -3.78 11.51
C ARG A 683 28.18 -3.51 11.78
N GLU A 684 27.53 -4.27 12.68
CA GLU A 684 26.13 -4.03 13.07
C GLU A 684 25.90 -2.59 13.53
N GLU A 685 26.76 -2.08 14.42
CA GLU A 685 26.61 -0.71 14.94
C GLU A 685 27.00 0.36 13.90
N VAL A 686 28.04 0.15 13.09
CA VAL A 686 28.40 1.10 12.03
C VAL A 686 27.31 1.17 10.94
N ASP A 687 26.77 0.04 10.51
CA ASP A 687 25.64 -0.01 9.56
C ASP A 687 24.42 0.73 10.17
N THR A 688 24.07 0.42 11.42
CA THR A 688 22.94 1.03 12.16
C THR A 688 23.10 2.54 12.25
N PHE A 689 24.20 3.05 12.79
CA PHE A 689 24.38 4.48 13.05
C PHE A 689 24.65 5.30 11.80
N THR A 690 25.31 4.74 10.78
CA THR A 690 25.44 5.44 9.48
C THR A 690 24.05 5.65 8.88
N PHE A 691 23.20 4.64 8.89
CA PHE A 691 21.82 4.76 8.41
C PHE A 691 20.97 5.73 9.27
N GLU A 692 20.78 5.42 10.56
CA GLU A 692 19.89 6.20 11.45
C GLU A 692 20.31 7.67 11.55
N GLY A 693 21.62 7.93 11.64
CA GLY A 693 22.17 9.26 11.88
C GLY A 693 22.04 10.24 10.70
N HIS A 694 21.92 9.75 9.46
CA HIS A 694 21.83 10.61 8.27
C HIS A 694 20.43 10.68 7.63
N ASP A 695 19.69 9.58 7.58
CA ASP A 695 18.43 9.52 6.83
C ASP A 695 17.30 10.23 7.60
N THR A 696 17.22 9.98 8.92
CA THR A 696 16.21 10.60 9.79
C THR A 696 16.41 12.12 9.92
N THR A 697 17.66 12.56 10.03
CA THR A 697 18.04 13.98 10.13
C THR A 697 17.90 14.68 8.78
N GLY A 698 18.23 14.01 7.67
CA GLY A 698 18.03 14.53 6.32
C GLY A 698 16.55 14.75 5.99
N SER A 699 15.69 13.81 6.40
CA SER A 699 14.23 13.94 6.34
C SER A 699 13.73 15.10 7.20
N ALA A 700 14.21 15.23 8.45
CA ALA A 700 13.85 16.35 9.33
C ALA A 700 14.17 17.72 8.71
N PHE A 701 15.39 17.90 8.17
CA PHE A 701 15.78 19.17 7.52
C PHE A 701 14.87 19.52 6.34
N VAL A 702 14.52 18.57 5.48
CA VAL A 702 13.60 18.81 4.34
C VAL A 702 12.25 19.34 4.83
N PHE A 703 11.68 18.78 5.90
CA PHE A 703 10.40 19.23 6.43
C PHE A 703 10.48 20.54 7.25
N ILE A 704 11.57 20.78 7.98
CA ILE A 704 11.83 22.04 8.69
C ILE A 704 11.93 23.19 7.69
N PHE A 705 12.77 23.06 6.65
CA PHE A 705 12.90 24.08 5.61
C PHE A 705 11.60 24.30 4.83
N LEU A 706 10.83 23.24 4.56
CA LEU A 706 9.52 23.35 3.91
C LEU A 706 8.50 24.15 4.76
N LEU A 707 8.46 23.92 6.07
CA LEU A 707 7.57 24.65 6.98
C LEU A 707 7.98 26.12 7.11
N ILE A 708 9.27 26.41 7.30
CA ILE A 708 9.79 27.77 7.37
C ILE A 708 9.51 28.53 6.07
N ALA A 709 9.74 27.93 4.89
CA ALA A 709 9.46 28.56 3.60
C ALA A 709 7.97 28.84 3.38
N HIS A 710 7.06 28.09 4.01
CA HIS A 710 5.62 28.31 3.94
C HIS A 710 5.08 29.34 4.95
N ASP A 711 5.78 29.60 6.05
CA ASP A 711 5.39 30.57 7.08
C ASP A 711 6.45 31.68 7.21
N GLN A 712 6.23 32.77 6.47
CA GLN A 712 7.15 33.90 6.43
C GLN A 712 7.23 34.64 7.79
N VAL A 713 6.19 34.60 8.63
CA VAL A 713 6.24 35.23 9.97
C VAL A 713 7.17 34.45 10.88
N VAL A 714 7.11 33.12 10.81
CA VAL A 714 8.07 32.25 11.50
C VAL A 714 9.48 32.44 10.93
N GLN A 715 9.64 32.55 9.61
CA GLN A 715 10.94 32.79 8.96
C GLN A 715 11.59 34.12 9.39
N GLU A 716 10.81 35.22 9.44
CA GLU A 716 11.28 36.54 9.88
C GLU A 716 11.68 36.51 11.36
N GLN A 717 10.87 35.94 12.24
CA GLN A 717 11.16 35.85 13.68
C GLN A 717 12.38 34.96 14.00
N LEU A 718 12.61 33.90 13.22
CA LEU A 718 13.85 33.10 13.31
C LEU A 718 15.07 33.90 12.88
N PHE A 719 14.94 34.71 11.82
CA PHE A 719 16.02 35.59 11.37
C PHE A 719 16.34 36.65 12.42
N GLU A 720 15.32 37.28 13.03
CA GLU A 720 15.51 38.22 14.15
C GLU A 720 16.22 37.58 15.35
N GLU A 721 15.82 36.38 15.77
CA GLU A 721 16.48 35.67 16.87
C GLU A 721 17.96 35.35 16.55
N VAL A 722 18.22 34.73 15.40
CA VAL A 722 19.57 34.36 14.94
C VAL A 722 20.47 35.58 14.79
N VAL A 723 19.97 36.67 14.21
CA VAL A 723 20.72 37.94 14.06
C VAL A 723 20.98 38.59 15.43
N SER A 724 20.00 38.61 16.33
CA SER A 724 20.15 39.22 17.65
C SER A 724 21.24 38.54 18.51
N MET A 725 21.37 37.22 18.41
CA MET A 725 22.38 36.44 19.13
C MET A 725 23.77 36.49 18.46
N PHE A 726 23.84 36.35 17.13
CA PHE A 726 25.13 36.11 16.46
C PHE A 726 25.77 37.31 15.75
N ASN A 727 25.10 38.47 15.59
CA ASN A 727 25.67 39.62 14.87
C ASN A 727 27.07 40.07 15.35
N ASN A 728 27.40 39.81 16.61
CA ASN A 728 28.67 40.20 17.24
C ASN A 728 29.57 39.00 17.61
N GLN A 729 29.22 37.76 17.23
CA GLN A 729 30.00 36.55 17.53
C GLN A 729 30.54 35.89 16.26
N SER A 730 31.86 35.72 16.17
CA SER A 730 32.52 35.06 15.03
C SER A 730 32.69 33.54 15.18
N ASN A 731 32.47 32.98 16.37
CA ASN A 731 32.51 31.53 16.64
C ASN A 731 31.47 31.16 17.73
N PRO A 732 30.24 30.78 17.35
CA PRO A 732 29.22 30.30 18.30
C PRO A 732 29.66 29.05 19.07
N THR A 733 29.38 28.99 20.38
CA THR A 733 29.54 27.77 21.19
C THR A 733 28.26 26.94 21.21
N VAL A 734 28.32 25.74 21.80
CA VAL A 734 27.14 24.89 22.00
C VAL A 734 26.08 25.61 22.86
N GLN A 735 26.50 26.47 23.80
CA GLN A 735 25.55 27.20 24.64
C GLN A 735 24.87 28.36 23.90
N ASP A 736 25.60 29.09 23.05
CA ASP A 736 24.99 30.17 22.23
C ASP A 736 23.96 29.60 21.25
N TYR A 737 24.15 28.37 20.78
CA TYR A 737 23.07 27.63 20.12
C TYR A 737 21.91 27.39 21.08
N ASN A 738 22.10 26.70 22.21
CA ASN A 738 21.05 26.32 23.18
C ASN A 738 20.14 27.47 23.68
N ASP A 739 20.48 28.73 23.44
CA ASP A 739 19.72 29.90 23.86
C ASP A 739 18.75 30.50 22.80
N LEU A 740 18.75 30.04 21.54
CA LEU A 740 17.79 30.46 20.48
C LEU A 740 16.41 29.76 20.68
N LYS A 741 15.69 30.20 21.71
CA LYS A 741 14.46 29.56 22.24
C LYS A 741 13.28 29.56 21.27
N TYR A 742 13.31 30.30 20.16
CA TYR A 742 12.30 30.19 19.12
C TYR A 742 12.67 29.13 18.07
N MET A 743 13.94 29.05 17.67
CA MET A 743 14.46 27.97 16.83
C MET A 743 14.12 26.58 17.40
N ASP A 744 14.32 26.36 18.70
CA ASP A 744 13.92 25.12 19.38
C ASP A 744 12.41 24.83 19.26
N ARG A 745 11.56 25.83 19.48
CA ARG A 745 10.10 25.69 19.39
C ARG A 745 9.64 25.40 17.97
N VAL A 746 10.27 26.02 16.97
CA VAL A 746 10.05 25.74 15.53
C VAL A 746 10.48 24.32 15.17
N ILE A 747 11.65 23.87 15.62
CA ILE A 747 12.13 22.50 15.37
C ILE A 747 11.17 21.49 16.04
N LYS A 748 10.75 21.74 17.28
CA LYS A 748 9.84 20.86 18.01
C LYS A 748 8.46 20.77 17.34
N GLU A 749 7.90 21.88 16.88
CA GLU A 749 6.65 21.90 16.11
C GLU A 749 6.80 21.26 14.72
N SER A 750 7.94 21.44 14.05
CA SER A 750 8.24 20.78 12.77
C SER A 750 8.28 19.26 12.92
N LEU A 751 8.93 18.76 13.97
CA LEU A 751 8.98 17.34 14.32
C LEU A 751 7.63 16.79 14.83
N ARG A 752 6.70 17.65 15.28
CA ARG A 752 5.31 17.27 15.59
C ARG A 752 4.49 17.08 14.32
N ILE A 753 4.59 18.00 13.37
CA ILE A 753 3.82 17.92 12.11
C ILE A 753 4.40 16.85 11.18
N TYR A 754 5.72 16.74 11.08
CA TYR A 754 6.42 15.80 10.22
C TYR A 754 7.51 15.02 10.99
N PRO A 755 7.14 14.11 11.92
CA PRO A 755 8.11 13.22 12.56
C PRO A 755 8.78 12.31 11.50
N PRO A 756 10.12 12.30 11.38
CA PRO A 756 10.83 11.49 10.38
C PRO A 756 10.55 9.99 10.48
N VAL A 757 10.32 9.51 11.71
CA VAL A 757 9.86 8.16 12.01
C VAL A 757 8.37 8.24 12.38
N PRO A 758 7.44 7.86 11.48
CA PRO A 758 6.01 8.08 11.72
C PRO A 758 5.39 7.08 12.71
N PHE A 759 6.04 5.93 12.96
CA PHE A 759 5.63 4.94 13.96
C PHE A 759 6.80 4.10 14.47
N ILE A 760 6.67 3.52 15.67
CA ILE A 760 7.59 2.51 16.24
C ILE A 760 6.78 1.33 16.80
N SER A 761 7.41 0.16 17.01
CA SER A 761 6.65 -1.04 17.39
C SER A 761 7.38 -2.01 18.35
N ARG A 762 6.61 -2.68 19.21
CA ARG A 762 7.05 -3.52 20.35
C ARG A 762 6.35 -4.88 20.40
N SER A 763 7.06 -5.89 20.89
CA SER A 763 6.48 -7.19 21.27
C SER A 763 6.07 -7.14 22.74
N ILE A 764 4.85 -7.55 23.05
CA ILE A 764 4.41 -7.75 24.43
C ILE A 764 4.86 -9.13 24.89
N THR A 765 5.93 -9.17 25.68
CA THR A 765 6.64 -10.38 26.09
C THR A 765 6.00 -11.11 27.28
N GLU A 766 5.02 -10.49 27.93
CA GLU A 766 4.31 -10.95 29.13
C GLU A 766 2.87 -10.41 29.18
N ASP A 767 2.00 -10.95 30.03
CA ASP A 767 0.60 -10.49 30.17
C ASP A 767 0.52 -9.15 30.92
N VAL A 768 -0.06 -8.12 30.29
CA VAL A 768 -0.11 -6.74 30.83
C VAL A 768 -1.55 -6.31 31.13
N ARG A 769 -1.75 -5.62 32.27
CA ARG A 769 -3.01 -4.96 32.64
C ARG A 769 -2.74 -3.52 33.06
N TYR A 770 -3.50 -2.58 32.50
CA TYR A 770 -3.38 -1.14 32.76
C TYR A 770 -4.70 -0.44 32.37
N ASP A 771 -5.09 0.65 33.04
CA ASP A 771 -6.24 1.49 32.65
C ASP A 771 -7.54 0.68 32.35
N GLY A 772 -7.79 -0.38 33.13
CA GLY A 772 -8.90 -1.34 32.95
C GLY A 772 -8.75 -2.31 31.76
N LYS A 773 -7.76 -2.13 30.89
CA LYS A 773 -7.46 -2.93 29.70
C LYS A 773 -6.59 -4.14 30.05
N PHE A 774 -6.60 -5.14 29.17
CA PHE A 774 -5.70 -6.30 29.20
C PHE A 774 -5.09 -6.49 27.81
N VAL A 775 -3.78 -6.74 27.75
CA VAL A 775 -3.02 -7.08 26.54
C VAL A 775 -2.19 -8.34 26.85
N PRO A 776 -2.43 -9.47 26.20
CA PRO A 776 -1.74 -10.72 26.50
C PRO A 776 -0.35 -10.79 25.87
N ARG A 777 0.48 -11.67 26.41
CA ARG A 777 1.75 -12.10 25.82
C ARG A 777 1.59 -12.51 24.35
N GLY A 778 2.56 -12.13 23.52
CA GLY A 778 2.52 -12.38 22.08
C GLY A 778 1.49 -11.50 21.38
N SER A 779 1.42 -10.22 21.78
CA SER A 779 0.69 -9.15 21.10
C SER A 779 1.68 -8.08 20.64
N ILE A 780 1.49 -7.47 19.47
CA ILE A 780 2.22 -6.26 19.11
C ILE A 780 1.56 -4.99 19.68
N MET A 781 2.38 -4.04 20.13
CA MET A 781 1.95 -2.66 20.33
C MET A 781 2.80 -1.70 19.49
N ASN A 782 2.15 -1.05 18.52
CA ASN A 782 2.72 0.05 17.73
C ASN A 782 2.39 1.38 18.41
N VAL A 783 3.30 2.35 18.34
CA VAL A 783 3.03 3.76 18.66
C VAL A 783 3.06 4.52 17.35
N GLU A 784 1.92 5.06 16.93
CA GLU A 784 1.78 5.82 15.69
C GLU A 784 2.09 7.29 16.02
N LEU A 785 3.38 7.62 16.07
CA LEU A 785 3.91 8.93 16.46
C LEU A 785 3.21 10.08 15.72
N TYR A 786 3.00 9.94 14.41
CA TYR A 786 2.32 10.93 13.59
C TYR A 786 0.85 11.21 14.00
N ASP A 787 0.10 10.19 14.43
CA ASP A 787 -1.30 10.36 14.90
C ASP A 787 -1.36 10.83 16.36
N LEU A 788 -0.43 10.36 17.20
CA LEU A 788 -0.26 10.77 18.59
C LEU A 788 0.03 12.29 18.69
N HIS A 789 0.96 12.77 17.86
CA HIS A 789 1.30 14.19 17.67
C HIS A 789 0.16 15.04 17.09
N ARG A 790 -0.93 14.41 16.67
CA ARG A 790 -2.16 15.03 16.13
C ARG A 790 -3.39 14.77 16.99
N ASN A 791 -3.23 14.25 18.20
CA ASN A 791 -4.35 14.04 19.10
C ASN A 791 -4.88 15.40 19.60
N PRO A 792 -6.14 15.79 19.28
CA PRO A 792 -6.67 17.12 19.61
C PRO A 792 -6.84 17.36 21.12
N GLU A 793 -6.81 16.32 21.95
CA GLU A 793 -6.78 16.43 23.42
C GLU A 793 -5.47 17.04 23.94
N GLN A 794 -4.37 16.90 23.18
CA GLN A 794 -3.02 17.35 23.55
C GLN A 794 -2.48 18.48 22.63
N PHE A 795 -3.09 18.64 21.45
CA PHE A 795 -2.74 19.63 20.43
C PHE A 795 -4.01 20.17 19.73
N PRO A 796 -4.65 21.23 20.25
CA PRO A 796 -5.79 21.88 19.60
C PRO A 796 -5.44 22.37 18.18
N ASP A 797 -6.38 22.28 17.24
CA ASP A 797 -6.15 22.53 15.80
C ASP A 797 -4.89 21.81 15.26
N PRO A 798 -4.80 20.46 15.34
CA PRO A 798 -3.54 19.73 15.26
C PRO A 798 -2.78 19.82 13.92
N GLU A 799 -3.44 20.21 12.82
CA GLU A 799 -2.76 20.39 11.52
C GLU A 799 -2.20 21.82 11.32
N ARG A 800 -2.52 22.77 12.21
CA ARG A 800 -1.91 24.11 12.17
C ARG A 800 -0.48 24.05 12.71
N PHE A 801 0.45 24.63 11.95
CA PHE A 801 1.80 24.95 12.41
C PHE A 801 1.73 26.13 13.40
N ASP A 802 2.23 25.91 14.61
CA ASP A 802 2.20 26.88 15.71
C ASP A 802 3.33 26.56 16.73
N PRO A 803 4.48 27.27 16.66
CA PRO A 803 5.58 27.08 17.60
C PRO A 803 5.24 27.45 19.07
N ASP A 804 4.22 28.26 19.33
CA ASP A 804 3.84 28.65 20.70
C ASP A 804 3.24 27.47 21.49
N ARG A 805 2.90 26.35 20.82
CA ARG A 805 2.62 25.05 21.46
C ARG A 805 3.76 24.51 22.32
N PHE A 806 4.98 25.02 22.14
CA PHE A 806 6.17 24.65 22.90
C PHE A 806 6.65 25.77 23.84
N LEU A 807 5.81 26.78 24.12
CA LEU A 807 5.99 27.65 25.29
C LEU A 807 5.97 26.81 26.59
N PRO A 808 6.79 27.16 27.61
CA PRO A 808 6.90 26.38 28.85
C PRO A 808 5.56 26.08 29.54
N GLU A 809 4.64 27.06 29.53
CA GLU A 809 3.33 26.98 30.16
C GLU A 809 2.38 26.03 29.42
N GLN A 810 2.58 25.85 28.12
CA GLN A 810 1.82 24.89 27.30
C GLN A 810 2.40 23.47 27.42
N VAL A 811 3.74 23.36 27.50
CA VAL A 811 4.43 22.07 27.72
C VAL A 811 4.07 21.49 29.09
N GLN A 812 4.06 22.31 30.15
CA GLN A 812 3.68 21.87 31.51
C GLN A 812 2.24 21.33 31.63
N ARG A 813 1.34 21.70 30.71
CA ARG A 813 -0.06 21.23 30.67
C ARG A 813 -0.25 19.94 29.87
N ARG A 814 0.77 19.51 29.11
CA ARG A 814 0.73 18.37 28.20
C ARG A 814 1.26 17.11 28.89
N SER A 815 0.75 15.93 28.52
CA SER A 815 1.38 14.68 28.95
C SER A 815 2.81 14.55 28.39
N PRO A 816 3.81 14.13 29.19
CA PRO A 816 5.15 13.84 28.70
C PRO A 816 5.18 12.82 27.55
N TYR A 817 4.21 11.91 27.50
CA TYR A 817 4.10 10.88 26.47
C TYR A 817 3.23 11.27 25.26
N ALA A 818 2.72 12.51 25.20
CA ALA A 818 2.03 13.03 24.01
C ALA A 818 2.99 13.57 22.94
N TYR A 819 4.24 13.91 23.29
CA TYR A 819 5.26 14.40 22.36
C TYR A 819 6.55 13.58 22.46
N VAL A 820 6.61 12.46 21.74
CA VAL A 820 7.75 11.52 21.79
C VAL A 820 8.38 11.24 20.41
N PRO A 821 8.77 12.26 19.61
CA PRO A 821 9.39 12.05 18.28
C PRO A 821 10.63 11.16 18.33
N PHE A 822 11.40 11.24 19.41
CA PHE A 822 12.62 10.46 19.64
C PHE A 822 12.38 9.19 20.48
N SER A 823 11.14 8.67 20.51
CA SER A 823 10.70 7.63 21.46
C SER A 823 10.86 8.10 22.92
N ALA A 824 10.64 7.22 23.90
CA ALA A 824 10.79 7.52 25.32
C ALA A 824 11.27 6.31 26.12
N GLY A 825 11.69 6.57 27.37
CA GLY A 825 12.18 5.57 28.32
C GLY A 825 13.47 4.87 27.86
N PRO A 826 13.70 3.60 28.26
CA PRO A 826 14.99 2.92 28.06
C PRO A 826 15.36 2.70 26.59
N ARG A 827 14.34 2.61 25.71
CA ARG A 827 14.49 2.51 24.25
C ARG A 827 14.08 3.82 23.55
N ASN A 828 14.46 4.96 24.13
CA ASN A 828 14.54 6.23 23.42
C ASN A 828 15.71 6.25 22.42
N CYS A 829 15.70 7.21 21.51
CA CYS A 829 16.83 7.49 20.64
C CYS A 829 18.07 7.84 21.49
N ILE A 830 19.18 7.15 21.26
CA ILE A 830 20.45 7.43 21.95
C ILE A 830 21.00 8.82 21.61
N VAL A 831 20.66 9.32 20.41
CA VAL A 831 21.03 10.63 19.86
C VAL A 831 20.03 11.74 20.33
N ASN A 832 19.05 11.45 21.19
CA ASN A 832 18.08 12.46 21.67
C ASN A 832 18.78 13.67 22.33
N SER A 833 19.84 13.45 23.11
CA SER A 833 20.69 14.49 23.73
C SER A 833 21.45 15.39 22.74
N LEU A 834 21.35 15.08 21.44
CA LEU A 834 22.15 15.63 20.35
C LEU A 834 21.23 16.26 19.29
N ALA A 835 20.17 15.55 18.92
CA ALA A 835 19.08 16.03 18.07
C ALA A 835 18.18 17.04 18.81
N ILE A 836 18.07 16.92 20.14
CA ILE A 836 17.58 17.97 21.04
C ILE A 836 18.66 18.22 22.11
N LEU A 837 19.67 19.01 21.74
CA LEU A 837 20.58 19.74 22.66
C LEU A 837 19.86 20.71 23.63
N TRP A 838 18.53 20.74 23.57
CA TRP A 838 17.62 21.84 23.87
C TRP A 838 16.48 21.44 24.80
N ASP A 839 16.69 20.47 25.69
CA ASP A 839 15.65 20.03 26.61
C ASP A 839 16.13 19.92 28.07
N PRO A 840 15.84 20.93 28.93
CA PRO A 840 16.11 20.82 30.35
C PRO A 840 15.29 19.72 31.05
N TRP A 841 14.19 19.24 30.45
CA TRP A 841 13.30 18.25 31.07
C TRP A 841 13.91 16.84 31.19
N ASN A 842 14.98 16.53 30.46
CA ASN A 842 15.74 15.28 30.66
C ASN A 842 16.35 15.14 32.08
N ARG A 843 16.40 16.20 32.90
CA ARG A 843 16.78 16.10 34.32
C ARG A 843 15.65 15.52 35.18
N PHE A 844 14.39 15.88 34.92
CA PHE A 844 13.24 15.47 35.73
C PHE A 844 12.89 13.97 35.63
N GLN A 845 13.40 13.24 34.62
CA GLN A 845 13.26 11.77 34.55
C GLN A 845 14.31 10.99 35.37
N LYS A 846 15.26 11.65 36.04
CA LYS A 846 16.23 10.99 36.93
C LYS A 846 15.95 11.19 38.42
N ASP A 847 15.34 12.32 38.78
CA ASP A 847 15.11 12.70 40.18
C ASP A 847 13.69 12.33 40.65
N GLY A 848 13.21 11.14 40.25
CA GLY A 848 11.99 10.51 40.72
C GLY A 848 12.29 9.16 41.38
N THR A 849 11.91 9.01 42.64
CA THR A 849 12.14 7.83 43.50
C THR A 849 11.30 6.61 43.12
#